data_AF-A0A947KQQ3-F1
#
_entry.id   AF-A0A947KQQ3-F1
#
_cell.length_a   1.000
_cell.length_b   1.000
_cell.length_c   1.000
_cell.angle_alpha   90.00
_cell.angle_beta   90.00
_cell.angle_gamma   90.00
#
_symmetry.space_group_name_H-M   'P 1'
#
loop_
_entity.id
_entity.type
_entity.pdbx_description
1 polymer ?
#
loop_
_entity_poly.entity_id
_entity_poly.type
_entity_poly.pdbx_seq_one_letter_code
_entity_poly.pdbx_strand_id
1 'polypeptide(L)'
;MLIELDLTRQEDGITIRASLEDVTRKNTAVVTVDGRDEDIASLVLNLCRAIVSELHLHDIVSVTESRKGESDRLIAECKRLMANDRWEEARTVAESAVALSPADLPKQNMLCNAIEGVVIRLAQTNAYSEMLNLLDRDMTFREGWLKAQYRPPSFSEIAMALRTLIACQHALDPTMADQLAQLRRRYKPLWEEYYADNVYMADKCDFIDLWAETADVWLEARIPITEFLYLIDSNKVANLSMIGKRRLMQYYEGYAEKGALLGHTRAFEFALVFSNAFPDAEDNFKHHFHAAVDMAADRGPGAVAYLVSIVSYSCPVFSSPHKRIAISELRRLGALVEKKKVFAPNLWLLLDERDGEGSNHPGEYLERGYAQMKAPEFKWEQGKRLMCYNEEKWSFGGVDNDKDYFAEKLNSQYCRKYERDIPGYIKPHPLRETPAWWQCTDRLFTVPQGAFIRSAELDGKWIYLISQFQKPSKYELYRINVVTNDVERVSAIEAELGSRPGNSEIAIGKQACCLVEAEGLLVFPREGGPVQVIRSEVFLPQTRIVSAQEANGRLYLGCNRNLSDSESTREGLLIRCDMDGRHPVILAAGARSEVKSPLDNCGPYLISGFYMDEAKQRLVFPVHSRMSYHNTCLMALDLNTERISLIVPGLTVISPLPSESLGQPRRLTSEIVLIPQGGRDMDAKAWAPASNALTGFDLSSFGMSEQDIIINRWSRPVNAVAVLDGELYYSWQRVSRGQPLSNTPHACPEENALAPIMLRVHEGKVLACTTNALWRLAPKKIEASISANGD
;
A
#
# COMPACT_ATOMS: atom_id res chain seq x y z
N MET A 1 26.99 39.82 -7.13
CA MET A 1 26.16 40.93 -7.64
C MET A 1 24.81 40.80 -6.98
N LEU A 2 24.39 41.82 -6.25
CA LEU A 2 23.07 41.91 -5.65
C LEU A 2 22.16 42.64 -6.66
N ILE A 3 20.93 42.17 -6.83
CA ILE A 3 19.92 42.85 -7.64
C ILE A 3 18.76 43.16 -6.70
N GLU A 4 18.54 44.44 -6.40
CA GLU A 4 17.37 44.90 -5.66
C GLU A 4 16.30 45.37 -6.64
N LEU A 5 15.09 44.84 -6.50
CA LEU A 5 13.97 45.14 -7.39
C LEU A 5 12.92 45.96 -6.64
N ASP A 6 12.66 47.16 -7.13
CA ASP A 6 11.57 48.03 -6.69
C ASP A 6 10.47 48.04 -7.76
N LEU A 7 9.27 47.60 -7.37
CA LEU A 7 8.11 47.53 -8.24
C LEU A 7 7.10 48.61 -7.83
N THR A 8 6.86 49.58 -8.70
CA THR A 8 5.94 50.70 -8.44
C THR A 8 4.79 50.64 -9.42
N ARG A 9 3.55 50.55 -8.91
CA ARG A 9 2.34 50.67 -9.72
C ARG A 9 1.94 52.14 -9.81
N GLN A 10 1.90 52.69 -11.01
CA GLN A 10 1.43 54.04 -11.30
C GLN A 10 0.02 53.97 -11.91
N GLU A 11 -0.69 55.10 -12.00
CA GLU A 11 -2.05 55.16 -12.57
C GLU A 11 -2.08 54.65 -14.03
N ASP A 12 -0.98 54.83 -14.77
CA ASP A 12 -0.89 54.49 -16.21
C ASP A 12 -0.07 53.22 -16.51
N GLY A 13 0.40 52.46 -15.50
CA GLY A 13 1.24 51.27 -15.75
C GLY A 13 2.04 50.74 -14.56
N ILE A 14 2.96 49.82 -14.84
CA ILE A 14 3.91 49.26 -13.86
C ILE A 14 5.32 49.68 -14.24
N THR A 15 6.06 50.21 -13.26
CA THR A 15 7.49 50.50 -13.37
C THR A 15 8.26 49.49 -12.53
N ILE A 16 9.26 48.84 -13.11
CA ILE A 16 10.23 48.02 -12.39
C ILE A 16 11.60 48.68 -12.44
N ARG A 17 12.15 48.94 -11.28
CA ARG A 17 13.51 49.45 -11.11
C ARG A 17 14.39 48.36 -10.51
N ALA A 18 15.51 48.05 -11.17
CA ALA A 18 16.54 47.16 -10.67
C ALA A 18 17.80 47.96 -10.30
N SER A 19 18.18 47.95 -9.03
CA SER A 19 19.46 48.46 -8.56
C SER A 19 20.46 47.30 -8.50
N LEU A 20 21.57 47.43 -9.22
CA LEU A 20 22.60 46.41 -9.35
C LEU A 20 23.78 46.82 -8.47
N GLU A 21 24.11 46.01 -7.46
CA GLU A 21 25.28 46.26 -6.60
C GLU A 21 26.35 45.19 -6.79
N ASP A 22 27.62 45.62 -6.74
CA ASP A 22 28.74 44.68 -6.69
C ASP A 22 28.88 44.00 -5.32
N VAL A 23 29.87 43.13 -5.18
CA VAL A 23 30.15 42.42 -3.91
C VAL A 23 30.58 43.35 -2.77
N THR A 24 30.86 44.63 -3.05
CA THR A 24 31.20 45.66 -2.06
C THR A 24 30.00 46.54 -1.67
N ARG A 25 28.79 46.22 -2.17
CA ARG A 25 27.58 47.06 -2.07
C ARG A 25 27.71 48.42 -2.74
N LYS A 26 28.64 48.56 -3.68
CA LYS A 26 28.69 49.76 -4.51
C LYS A 26 27.67 49.57 -5.62
N ASN A 27 26.75 50.52 -5.74
CA ASN A 27 25.75 50.53 -6.79
C ASN A 27 26.46 50.70 -8.15
N THR A 28 26.45 49.65 -8.94
CA THR A 28 27.10 49.57 -10.25
C THR A 28 26.23 50.11 -11.36
N ALA A 29 24.91 49.96 -11.24
CA ALA A 29 23.96 50.46 -12.24
C ALA A 29 22.53 50.45 -11.70
N VAL A 30 21.68 51.30 -12.27
CA VAL A 30 20.24 51.32 -12.01
C VAL A 30 19.51 51.24 -13.34
N VAL A 31 18.72 50.18 -13.50
CA VAL A 31 17.93 49.92 -14.70
C VAL A 31 16.46 50.15 -14.36
N THR A 32 15.72 50.83 -15.22
CA THR A 32 14.28 51.04 -15.04
C THR A 32 13.55 50.69 -16.32
N VAL A 33 12.45 49.93 -16.19
CA VAL A 33 11.58 49.55 -17.29
C VAL A 33 10.14 49.90 -16.92
N ASP A 34 9.50 50.66 -17.80
CA ASP A 34 8.11 51.06 -17.69
C ASP A 34 7.28 50.26 -18.69
N GLY A 35 6.17 49.69 -18.25
CA GLY A 35 5.18 49.08 -19.14
C GLY A 35 3.80 49.65 -18.90
N ARG A 36 3.21 50.18 -19.99
CA ARG A 36 1.81 50.56 -20.06
C ARG A 36 1.09 49.47 -20.84
N ASP A 37 0.13 48.80 -20.21
CA ASP A 37 -0.64 47.69 -20.78
C ASP A 37 0.15 46.44 -21.23
N GLU A 38 1.46 46.36 -20.93
CA GLU A 38 2.26 45.17 -21.19
C GLU A 38 1.98 44.05 -20.17
N ASP A 39 2.02 42.79 -20.61
CA ASP A 39 2.03 41.66 -19.68
C ASP A 39 3.32 41.65 -18.84
N ILE A 40 3.23 41.14 -17.61
CA ILE A 40 4.34 41.12 -16.66
C ILE A 40 5.56 40.37 -17.23
N ALA A 41 5.33 39.35 -18.08
CA ALA A 41 6.41 38.57 -18.66
C ALA A 41 7.26 39.39 -19.63
N SER A 42 6.63 40.25 -20.43
CA SER A 42 7.27 41.19 -21.34
C SER A 42 8.07 42.24 -20.59
N LEU A 43 7.51 42.76 -19.50
CA LEU A 43 8.13 43.75 -18.63
C LEU A 43 9.39 43.20 -17.93
N VAL A 44 9.32 41.97 -17.43
CA VAL A 44 10.47 41.25 -16.86
C VAL A 44 11.52 40.95 -17.93
N LEU A 45 11.12 40.54 -19.14
CA LEU A 45 12.05 40.27 -20.23
C LEU A 45 12.81 41.55 -20.65
N ASN A 46 12.10 42.67 -20.74
CA ASN A 46 12.68 43.97 -21.04
C ASN A 46 13.65 44.41 -19.94
N LEU A 47 13.32 44.14 -18.67
CA LEU A 47 14.24 44.38 -17.55
C LEU A 47 15.49 43.50 -17.65
N CYS A 48 15.36 42.20 -17.93
CA CYS A 48 16.49 41.31 -18.11
C CYS A 48 17.40 41.76 -19.26
N ARG A 49 16.82 42.16 -20.40
CA ARG A 49 17.58 42.72 -21.54
C ARG A 49 18.33 43.99 -21.15
N ALA A 50 17.68 44.88 -20.42
CA ALA A 50 18.28 46.12 -19.99
C ALA A 50 19.41 45.88 -18.97
N ILE A 51 19.27 44.93 -18.03
CA ILE A 51 20.33 44.51 -17.11
C ILE A 51 21.51 43.87 -17.86
N VAL A 52 21.24 42.97 -18.80
CA VAL A 52 22.29 42.30 -19.61
C VAL A 52 23.06 43.32 -20.44
N SER A 53 22.36 44.26 -21.07
CA SER A 53 22.96 45.36 -21.82
C SER A 53 23.84 46.25 -20.94
N GLU A 54 23.35 46.63 -19.77
CA GLU A 54 24.04 47.50 -18.82
C GLU A 54 25.29 46.83 -18.22
N LEU A 55 25.24 45.53 -18.01
CA LEU A 55 26.38 44.73 -17.54
C LEU A 55 27.30 44.24 -18.66
N HIS A 56 27.02 44.61 -19.91
CA HIS A 56 27.76 44.19 -21.10
C HIS A 56 27.94 42.66 -21.22
N LEU A 57 26.93 41.89 -20.83
CA LEU A 57 26.93 40.42 -20.93
C LEU A 57 26.50 39.99 -22.35
N HIS A 58 27.08 38.91 -22.89
CA HIS A 58 26.76 38.40 -24.23
C HIS A 58 25.30 37.93 -24.37
N ASP A 59 24.82 37.86 -25.62
CA ASP A 59 23.42 37.60 -26.00
C ASP A 59 22.72 36.53 -25.15
N ILE A 60 21.49 36.86 -24.73
CA ILE A 60 20.60 35.97 -23.98
C ILE A 60 20.28 34.76 -24.87
N VAL A 61 20.91 33.62 -24.57
CA VAL A 61 20.57 32.30 -25.14
C VAL A 61 19.06 32.08 -25.07
N SER A 62 18.49 31.41 -26.07
CA SER A 62 17.04 31.25 -26.24
C SER A 62 16.32 31.02 -24.90
N VAL A 63 15.39 31.92 -24.57
CA VAL A 63 14.69 31.98 -23.28
C VAL A 63 14.01 30.65 -22.95
N THR A 64 13.59 29.89 -23.95
CA THR A 64 12.89 28.62 -23.80
C THR A 64 13.78 27.47 -23.32
N GLU A 65 15.00 27.32 -23.87
CA GLU A 65 15.96 26.30 -23.41
C GLU A 65 16.50 26.65 -22.02
N SER A 66 16.68 27.95 -21.74
CA SER A 66 17.06 28.46 -20.41
C SER A 66 15.99 28.17 -19.35
N ARG A 67 14.69 28.32 -19.65
CA ARG A 67 13.60 28.05 -18.70
C ARG A 67 13.52 26.59 -18.27
N LYS A 68 13.64 25.64 -19.22
CA LYS A 68 13.62 24.21 -18.88
C LYS A 68 14.85 23.82 -18.06
N GLY A 69 16.04 24.23 -18.51
CA GLY A 69 17.30 23.94 -17.79
C GLY A 69 17.31 24.53 -16.38
N GLU A 70 16.81 25.75 -16.21
CA GLU A 70 16.72 26.40 -14.90
C GLU A 70 15.66 25.74 -14.00
N SER A 71 14.51 25.37 -14.57
CA SER A 71 13.49 24.59 -13.86
C SER A 71 14.05 23.25 -13.36
N ASP A 72 14.82 22.53 -14.19
CA ASP A 72 15.47 21.26 -13.82
C ASP A 72 16.54 21.45 -12.72
N ARG A 73 17.33 22.54 -12.81
CA ARG A 73 18.31 22.92 -11.77
C ARG A 73 17.63 23.19 -10.43
N LEU A 74 16.52 23.93 -10.43
CA LEU A 74 15.75 24.23 -9.21
C LEU A 74 15.17 22.95 -8.59
N ILE A 75 14.74 21.97 -9.38
CA ILE A 75 14.28 20.67 -8.84
C ILE A 75 15.41 19.89 -8.15
N ALA A 76 16.62 19.89 -8.73
CA ALA A 76 17.77 19.28 -8.09
C ALA A 76 18.10 19.95 -6.74
N GLU A 77 18.02 21.29 -6.70
CA GLU A 77 18.21 22.08 -5.48
C GLU A 77 17.12 21.81 -4.44
N CYS A 78 15.84 21.73 -4.84
CA CYS A 78 14.74 21.35 -3.98
C CYS A 78 14.98 20.00 -3.30
N LYS A 79 15.39 18.97 -4.05
CA LYS A 79 15.72 17.65 -3.50
C LYS A 79 16.84 17.72 -2.47
N ARG A 80 17.88 18.53 -2.73
CA ARG A 80 18.98 18.75 -1.80
C ARG A 80 18.51 19.44 -0.52
N LEU A 81 17.63 20.44 -0.62
CA LEU A 81 17.09 21.15 0.54
C LEU A 81 16.20 20.24 1.39
N MET A 82 15.34 19.42 0.77
CA MET A 82 14.52 18.41 1.46
C MET A 82 15.39 17.40 2.21
N ALA A 83 16.46 16.89 1.57
CA ALA A 83 17.39 15.95 2.19
C ALA A 83 18.13 16.52 3.42
N ASN A 84 18.17 17.86 3.56
CA ASN A 84 18.77 18.57 4.68
C ASN A 84 17.72 19.18 5.64
N ASP A 85 16.46 18.74 5.57
CA ASP A 85 15.37 19.21 6.45
C ASP A 85 15.03 20.72 6.32
N ARG A 86 15.40 21.35 5.19
CA ARG A 86 15.15 22.77 4.89
C ARG A 86 13.87 22.95 4.06
N TRP A 87 12.74 22.50 4.60
CA TRP A 87 11.47 22.36 3.89
C TRP A 87 10.87 23.66 3.34
N GLU A 88 10.97 24.78 4.06
CA GLU A 88 10.45 26.07 3.60
C GLU A 88 11.17 26.62 2.37
N GLU A 89 12.49 26.44 2.36
CA GLU A 89 13.34 26.80 1.22
C GLU A 89 13.10 25.86 0.05
N ALA A 90 12.97 24.55 0.32
CA ALA A 90 12.63 23.56 -0.69
C ALA A 90 11.30 23.90 -1.37
N ARG A 91 10.26 24.28 -0.60
CA ARG A 91 8.97 24.74 -1.12
C ARG A 91 9.14 25.93 -2.05
N THR A 92 9.85 26.97 -1.62
CA THR A 92 10.06 28.19 -2.41
C THR A 92 10.79 27.90 -3.74
N VAL A 93 11.79 27.01 -3.70
CA VAL A 93 12.53 26.56 -4.88
C VAL A 93 11.62 25.74 -5.80
N ALA A 94 10.77 24.87 -5.26
CA ALA A 94 9.82 24.08 -6.05
C ALA A 94 8.74 24.96 -6.70
N GLU A 95 8.20 25.96 -5.99
CA GLU A 95 7.25 26.93 -6.54
C GLU A 95 7.86 27.65 -7.76
N SER A 96 9.12 28.07 -7.64
CA SER A 96 9.88 28.69 -8.72
C SER A 96 10.08 27.73 -9.90
N ALA A 97 10.44 26.47 -9.62
CA ALA A 97 10.64 25.44 -10.64
C ALA A 97 9.36 25.18 -11.45
N VAL A 98 8.21 25.10 -10.78
CA VAL A 98 6.94 24.86 -11.46
C VAL A 98 6.43 26.10 -12.18
N ALA A 99 6.63 27.30 -11.64
CA ALA A 99 6.31 28.54 -12.35
C ALA A 99 7.05 28.63 -13.70
N LEU A 100 8.27 28.09 -13.79
CA LEU A 100 9.03 28.01 -15.04
C LEU A 100 8.56 26.90 -15.99
N SER A 101 7.90 25.85 -15.49
CA SER A 101 7.42 24.70 -16.28
C SER A 101 6.09 24.15 -15.72
N PRO A 102 4.99 24.90 -15.85
CA PRO A 102 3.75 24.61 -15.13
C PRO A 102 3.03 23.36 -15.64
N ALA A 103 3.38 22.82 -16.81
CA ALA A 103 2.80 21.59 -17.35
C ALA A 103 3.54 20.30 -16.95
N ASP A 104 4.67 20.41 -16.24
CA ASP A 104 5.55 19.28 -15.92
C ASP A 104 5.12 18.58 -14.62
N LEU A 105 4.40 17.46 -14.77
CA LEU A 105 3.82 16.67 -13.66
C LEU A 105 4.85 16.27 -12.60
N PRO A 106 6.04 15.71 -12.94
CA PRO A 106 7.10 15.46 -11.97
C PRO A 106 7.45 16.67 -11.08
N LYS A 107 7.45 17.88 -11.64
CA LYS A 107 7.80 19.10 -10.89
C LYS A 107 6.67 19.54 -9.98
N GLN A 108 5.43 19.44 -10.44
CA GLN A 108 4.25 19.65 -9.61
C GLN A 108 4.25 18.69 -8.40
N ASN A 109 4.55 17.41 -8.62
CA ASN A 109 4.67 16.43 -7.54
C ASN A 109 5.79 16.79 -6.54
N MET A 110 6.90 17.35 -7.02
CA MET A 110 7.99 17.81 -6.14
C MET A 110 7.54 18.96 -5.22
N LEU A 111 6.80 19.93 -5.77
CA LEU A 111 6.20 21.01 -4.98
C LEU A 111 5.25 20.44 -3.92
N CYS A 112 4.40 19.48 -4.28
CA CYS A 112 3.50 18.83 -3.33
C CYS A 112 4.27 18.15 -2.17
N ASN A 113 5.34 17.42 -2.48
CA ASN A 113 6.18 16.79 -1.45
C ASN A 113 6.85 17.81 -0.52
N ALA A 114 7.28 18.96 -1.06
CA ALA A 114 7.88 20.02 -0.25
C ALA A 114 6.83 20.67 0.68
N ILE A 115 5.62 20.93 0.20
CA ILE A 115 4.50 21.44 1.00
C ILE A 115 4.12 20.44 2.10
N GLU A 116 4.01 19.16 1.78
CA GLU A 116 3.74 18.09 2.74
C GLU A 116 4.77 18.09 3.88
N GLY A 117 6.07 18.17 3.56
CA GLY A 117 7.12 18.25 4.57
C GLY A 117 6.99 19.48 5.48
N VAL A 118 6.63 20.65 4.93
CA VAL A 118 6.34 21.86 5.74
C VAL A 118 5.15 21.62 6.66
N VAL A 119 4.03 21.08 6.15
CA VAL A 119 2.82 20.79 6.94
C VAL A 119 3.12 19.84 8.09
N ILE A 120 3.86 18.75 7.83
CA ILE A 120 4.25 17.78 8.85
C ILE A 120 5.08 18.46 9.93
N ARG A 121 6.03 19.33 9.56
CA ARG A 121 6.87 20.05 10.50
C ARG A 121 6.07 21.03 11.36
N LEU A 122 5.20 21.83 10.74
CA LEU A 122 4.33 22.77 11.44
C LEU A 122 3.40 22.06 12.42
N ALA A 123 2.90 20.88 12.04
CA ALA A 123 2.10 20.04 12.93
C ALA A 123 2.91 19.52 14.12
N GLN A 124 4.13 19.03 13.90
CA GLN A 124 5.02 18.56 14.97
C GLN A 124 5.39 19.67 15.95
N THR A 125 5.50 20.92 15.48
CA THR A 125 5.80 22.09 16.31
C THR A 125 4.56 22.80 16.85
N ASN A 126 3.36 22.28 16.60
CA ASN A 126 2.08 22.89 16.97
C ASN A 126 1.87 24.33 16.41
N ALA A 127 2.49 24.65 15.27
CA ALA A 127 2.39 25.94 14.60
C ALA A 127 1.15 26.01 13.67
N TYR A 128 -0.04 25.84 14.25
CA TYR A 128 -1.28 25.67 13.49
C TYR A 128 -1.73 26.92 12.72
N SER A 129 -1.48 28.11 13.25
CA SER A 129 -1.76 29.39 12.57
C SER A 129 -0.90 29.56 11.30
N GLU A 130 0.37 29.18 11.37
CA GLU A 130 1.28 29.18 10.21
C GLU A 130 0.81 28.16 9.17
N MET A 131 0.28 27.01 9.61
CA MET A 131 -0.29 26.00 8.71
C MET A 131 -1.56 26.49 8.00
N LEU A 132 -2.42 27.25 8.69
CA LEU A 132 -3.60 27.88 8.07
C LEU A 132 -3.20 28.96 7.06
N ASN A 133 -2.19 29.78 7.38
CA ASN A 133 -1.65 30.78 6.46
C ASN A 133 -1.00 30.12 5.22
N LEU A 134 -0.30 29.00 5.43
CA LEU A 134 0.26 28.17 4.36
C LEU A 134 -0.85 27.65 3.44
N LEU A 135 -1.95 27.14 4.01
CA LEU A 135 -3.09 26.65 3.24
C LEU A 135 -3.77 27.76 2.45
N ASP A 136 -4.04 28.93 3.04
CA ASP A 136 -4.64 30.05 2.31
C ASP A 136 -3.75 30.52 1.16
N ARG A 137 -2.44 30.60 1.41
CA ARG A 137 -1.46 30.99 0.39
C ARG A 137 -1.39 29.98 -0.75
N ASP A 138 -1.32 28.69 -0.45
CA ASP A 138 -1.26 27.63 -1.47
C ASP A 138 -2.56 27.56 -2.27
N MET A 139 -3.71 27.70 -1.60
CA MET A 139 -5.01 27.75 -2.26
C MET A 139 -5.14 28.97 -3.19
N THR A 140 -4.71 30.16 -2.74
CA THR A 140 -4.65 31.37 -3.58
C THR A 140 -3.68 31.19 -4.76
N PHE A 141 -2.54 30.54 -4.54
CA PHE A 141 -1.56 30.25 -5.60
C PHE A 141 -2.15 29.30 -6.67
N ARG A 142 -2.96 28.31 -6.25
CA ARG A 142 -3.62 27.35 -7.14
C ARG A 142 -4.89 27.86 -7.82
N GLU A 143 -5.55 28.91 -7.32
CA GLU A 143 -6.65 29.60 -8.04
C GLU A 143 -6.19 30.08 -9.43
N GLY A 144 -4.92 30.50 -9.56
CA GLY A 144 -4.32 30.84 -10.84
C GLY A 144 -4.13 29.66 -11.79
N TRP A 145 -4.03 28.44 -11.25
CA TRP A 145 -3.70 27.21 -11.99
C TRP A 145 -4.92 26.38 -12.39
N LEU A 146 -6.01 26.43 -11.61
CA LEU A 146 -7.26 25.76 -11.96
C LEU A 146 -7.80 26.24 -13.33
N LYS A 147 -7.42 27.45 -13.77
CA LYS A 147 -7.72 27.99 -15.10
C LYS A 147 -6.86 27.40 -16.24
N ALA A 148 -5.80 26.66 -15.94
CA ALA A 148 -4.80 26.18 -16.91
C ALA A 148 -5.07 24.78 -17.49
N GLN A 149 -6.28 24.22 -17.35
CA GLN A 149 -6.77 22.98 -18.00
C GLN A 149 -6.00 21.65 -17.74
N TYR A 150 -5.08 21.58 -16.77
CA TYR A 150 -4.39 20.31 -16.45
C TYR A 150 -4.60 19.86 -15.01
N ARG A 151 -4.84 18.55 -14.85
CA ARG A 151 -5.10 17.86 -13.57
C ARG A 151 -4.08 18.29 -12.52
N PRO A 152 -4.51 18.85 -11.37
CA PRO A 152 -3.59 19.06 -10.26
C PRO A 152 -3.30 17.70 -9.61
N PRO A 153 -2.02 17.32 -9.46
CA PRO A 153 -1.64 16.44 -8.39
C PRO A 153 -2.16 17.07 -7.11
N SER A 154 -3.00 16.27 -6.47
CA SER A 154 -2.98 16.10 -5.04
C SER A 154 -3.76 17.16 -4.22
N PHE A 155 -5.08 16.96 -4.23
CA PHE A 155 -5.99 17.39 -3.14
C PHE A 155 -5.77 16.56 -1.85
N SER A 156 -4.96 15.49 -1.91
CA SER A 156 -4.69 14.62 -0.77
C SER A 156 -3.91 15.31 0.35
N GLU A 157 -3.10 16.31 0.05
CA GLU A 157 -2.20 16.99 1.00
C GLU A 157 -2.89 18.19 1.63
N ILE A 158 -3.76 18.90 0.89
CA ILE A 158 -4.76 19.80 1.50
C ILE A 158 -5.64 18.99 2.44
N ALA A 159 -6.14 17.83 2.00
CA ALA A 159 -6.89 16.93 2.86
C ALA A 159 -6.05 16.40 4.04
N MET A 160 -4.74 16.21 3.88
CA MET A 160 -3.85 15.76 4.95
C MET A 160 -3.54 16.88 5.95
N ALA A 161 -3.25 18.10 5.49
CA ALA A 161 -3.08 19.28 6.34
C ALA A 161 -4.37 19.57 7.13
N LEU A 162 -5.52 19.48 6.46
CA LEU A 162 -6.83 19.55 7.11
C LEU A 162 -7.01 18.41 8.12
N ARG A 163 -6.70 17.15 7.77
CA ARG A 163 -6.72 16.00 8.70
C ARG A 163 -5.81 16.19 9.91
N THR A 164 -4.64 16.79 9.73
CA THR A 164 -3.69 17.05 10.79
C THR A 164 -4.16 18.19 11.70
N LEU A 165 -4.71 19.27 11.13
CA LEU A 165 -5.40 20.31 11.91
C LEU A 165 -6.57 19.74 12.70
N ILE A 166 -7.34 18.83 12.11
CA ILE A 166 -8.42 18.09 12.76
C ILE A 166 -7.90 17.20 13.89
N ALA A 167 -6.81 16.47 13.69
CA ALA A 167 -6.23 15.60 14.71
C ALA A 167 -5.69 16.38 15.92
N CYS A 168 -5.28 17.64 15.70
CA CYS A 168 -4.65 18.48 16.70
C CYS A 168 -5.56 19.57 17.29
N GLN A 169 -6.86 19.50 17.04
CA GLN A 169 -7.81 20.59 17.28
C GLN A 169 -8.02 21.03 18.73
N HIS A 170 -7.57 20.26 19.73
CA HIS A 170 -7.55 20.71 21.13
C HIS A 170 -6.67 21.95 21.33
N ALA A 171 -5.82 22.27 20.36
CA ALA A 171 -4.95 23.44 20.33
C ALA A 171 -5.46 24.60 19.45
N LEU A 172 -6.61 24.44 18.76
CA LEU A 172 -7.17 25.50 17.91
C LEU A 172 -8.06 26.43 18.74
N ASP A 173 -7.77 27.72 18.69
CA ASP A 173 -8.59 28.77 19.30
C ASP A 173 -9.74 29.19 18.36
N PRO A 174 -10.76 29.92 18.86
CA PRO A 174 -11.90 30.35 18.05
C PRO A 174 -11.53 31.16 16.80
N THR A 175 -10.43 31.92 16.84
CA THR A 175 -9.94 32.71 15.70
C THR A 175 -9.47 31.79 14.57
N MET A 176 -8.78 30.71 14.91
CA MET A 176 -8.34 29.71 13.93
C MET A 176 -9.52 28.95 13.32
N ALA A 177 -10.57 28.69 14.09
CA ALA A 177 -11.81 28.10 13.58
C ALA A 177 -12.52 29.02 12.58
N ASP A 178 -12.59 30.32 12.89
CA ASP A 178 -13.16 31.34 11.99
C ASP A 178 -12.36 31.47 10.69
N GLN A 179 -11.02 31.48 10.77
CA GLN A 179 -10.15 31.50 9.59
C GLN A 179 -10.41 30.29 8.69
N LEU A 180 -10.50 29.10 9.28
CA LEU A 180 -10.78 27.88 8.52
C LEU A 180 -12.17 27.93 7.85
N ALA A 181 -13.18 28.47 8.52
CA ALA A 181 -14.50 28.69 7.95
C ALA A 181 -14.50 29.70 6.79
N GLN A 182 -13.65 30.74 6.86
CA GLN A 182 -13.48 31.70 5.76
C GLN A 182 -12.84 31.06 4.53
N LEU A 183 -11.78 30.25 4.73
CA LEU A 183 -11.14 29.51 3.63
C LEU A 183 -12.16 28.64 2.90
N ARG A 184 -13.01 27.91 3.63
CA ARG A 184 -14.11 27.13 3.04
C ARG A 184 -15.03 27.99 2.18
N ARG A 185 -15.57 29.09 2.71
CA ARG A 185 -16.53 29.93 1.96
C ARG A 185 -15.91 30.45 0.66
N ARG A 186 -14.63 30.78 0.70
CA ARG A 186 -13.89 31.30 -0.46
C ARG A 186 -13.66 30.23 -1.52
N TYR A 187 -13.18 29.04 -1.14
CA TYR A 187 -12.76 28.02 -2.12
C TYR A 187 -13.83 26.96 -2.44
N LYS A 188 -14.95 26.90 -1.70
CA LYS A 188 -16.04 25.94 -1.93
C LYS A 188 -16.58 25.95 -3.38
N PRO A 189 -16.87 27.10 -4.01
CA PRO A 189 -17.38 27.10 -5.39
C PRO A 189 -16.40 26.49 -6.40
N LEU A 190 -15.10 26.73 -6.21
CA LEU A 190 -14.04 26.17 -7.06
C LEU A 190 -13.94 24.64 -6.88
N TRP A 191 -14.19 24.15 -5.67
CA TRP A 191 -14.26 22.73 -5.38
C TRP A 191 -15.49 22.10 -6.05
N GLU A 192 -16.67 22.68 -5.85
CA GLU A 192 -17.93 22.20 -6.44
C GLU A 192 -17.87 22.16 -7.98
N GLU A 193 -17.31 23.20 -8.62
CA GLU A 193 -17.11 23.26 -10.08
C GLU A 193 -16.14 22.16 -10.55
N TYR A 194 -14.98 22.02 -9.90
CA TYR A 194 -13.99 20.99 -10.26
C TYR A 194 -14.52 19.57 -10.09
N TYR A 195 -15.37 19.35 -9.09
CA TYR A 195 -15.88 18.05 -8.71
C TYR A 195 -17.12 17.62 -9.49
N ALA A 196 -17.95 18.57 -9.94
CA ALA A 196 -19.03 18.30 -10.88
C ALA A 196 -18.51 17.59 -12.15
N ASP A 197 -17.28 17.91 -12.56
CA ASP A 197 -16.61 17.32 -13.73
C ASP A 197 -15.82 16.03 -13.41
N ASN A 198 -15.64 15.66 -12.14
CA ASN A 198 -14.80 14.53 -11.71
C ASN A 198 -15.55 13.53 -10.80
N VAL A 199 -16.41 12.68 -11.40
CA VAL A 199 -17.25 11.67 -10.72
C VAL A 199 -16.50 10.74 -9.75
N TYR A 200 -15.20 10.47 -9.97
CA TYR A 200 -14.38 9.62 -9.09
C TYR A 200 -14.04 10.28 -7.74
N MET A 201 -14.15 11.61 -7.66
CA MET A 201 -13.88 12.33 -6.42
C MET A 201 -15.15 12.62 -5.63
N ALA A 202 -16.35 12.24 -6.10
CA ALA A 202 -17.61 12.45 -5.38
C ALA A 202 -17.55 11.98 -3.91
N ASP A 203 -16.98 10.79 -3.64
CA ASP A 203 -16.77 10.30 -2.26
C ASP A 203 -15.83 11.18 -1.42
N LYS A 204 -14.92 11.94 -2.07
CA LYS A 204 -14.03 12.92 -1.41
C LYS A 204 -14.65 14.33 -1.33
N CYS A 205 -15.52 14.70 -2.26
CA CYS A 205 -16.37 15.88 -2.15
C CYS A 205 -17.30 15.70 -0.97
N ASP A 206 -17.93 14.53 -0.87
CA ASP A 206 -18.76 14.13 0.24
C ASP A 206 -17.97 14.13 1.54
N PHE A 207 -16.67 13.81 1.56
CA PHE A 207 -15.83 13.97 2.76
C PHE A 207 -15.63 15.45 3.14
N ILE A 208 -15.44 16.33 2.16
CA ILE A 208 -15.24 17.77 2.37
C ILE A 208 -16.57 18.45 2.74
N ASP A 209 -17.68 18.09 2.11
CA ASP A 209 -19.04 18.55 2.39
C ASP A 209 -19.58 17.97 3.71
N LEU A 210 -19.34 16.69 4.01
CA LEU A 210 -19.60 16.08 5.31
C LEU A 210 -18.78 16.79 6.37
N TRP A 211 -17.47 17.00 6.18
CA TRP A 211 -16.65 17.75 7.14
C TRP A 211 -17.19 19.18 7.35
N ALA A 212 -17.57 19.84 6.27
CA ALA A 212 -18.05 21.22 6.24
C ALA A 212 -19.41 21.41 6.93
N GLU A 213 -20.39 20.55 6.67
CA GLU A 213 -21.68 20.57 7.36
C GLU A 213 -21.55 20.09 8.81
N THR A 214 -20.66 19.13 9.10
CA THR A 214 -20.49 18.59 10.46
C THR A 214 -19.62 19.49 11.35
N ALA A 215 -18.73 20.31 10.78
CA ALA A 215 -18.00 21.37 11.50
C ALA A 215 -18.94 22.50 11.94
N ASP A 216 -19.94 22.86 11.12
CA ASP A 216 -20.99 23.80 11.52
C ASP A 216 -21.84 23.22 12.67
N VAL A 217 -22.25 21.95 12.55
CA VAL A 217 -22.94 21.21 13.64
C VAL A 217 -22.06 21.12 14.89
N TRP A 218 -20.74 21.01 14.78
CA TRP A 218 -19.82 20.97 15.92
C TRP A 218 -19.64 22.35 16.59
N LEU A 219 -19.47 23.40 15.79
CA LEU A 219 -19.41 24.79 16.26
C LEU A 219 -20.70 25.18 17.01
N GLU A 220 -21.85 24.66 16.56
CA GLU A 220 -23.15 24.88 17.18
C GLU A 220 -23.44 23.93 18.37
N ALA A 221 -23.03 22.66 18.31
CA ALA A 221 -23.47 21.62 19.25
C ALA A 221 -22.44 21.20 20.33
N ARG A 222 -21.19 21.70 20.30
CA ARG A 222 -20.14 21.48 21.33
C ARG A 222 -19.92 20.00 21.72
N ILE A 223 -19.93 19.07 20.77
CA ILE A 223 -19.73 17.63 21.05
C ILE A 223 -18.22 17.32 21.22
N PRO A 224 -17.81 16.43 22.16
CA PRO A 224 -16.42 15.96 22.28
C PRO A 224 -15.92 15.21 21.02
N ILE A 225 -14.72 15.56 20.55
CA ILE A 225 -14.20 15.12 19.24
C ILE A 225 -13.85 13.62 19.15
N THR A 226 -13.65 12.95 20.27
CA THR A 226 -13.47 11.49 20.29
C THR A 226 -14.67 10.82 19.65
N GLU A 227 -15.89 11.24 19.99
CA GLU A 227 -17.12 10.77 19.35
C GLU A 227 -17.28 11.26 17.90
N PHE A 228 -16.52 12.26 17.47
CA PHE A 228 -16.61 12.81 16.11
C PHE A 228 -15.65 12.16 15.13
N LEU A 229 -14.40 11.87 15.53
CA LEU A 229 -13.43 11.12 14.71
C LEU A 229 -13.89 9.68 14.47
N TYR A 230 -14.71 9.15 15.38
CA TYR A 230 -15.42 7.88 15.22
C TYR A 230 -16.53 7.90 14.14
N LEU A 231 -17.03 9.09 13.72
CA LEU A 231 -18.07 9.24 12.66
C LEU A 231 -17.51 9.11 11.24
N ILE A 232 -16.21 9.37 11.04
CA ILE A 232 -15.59 9.49 9.71
C ILE A 232 -14.89 8.19 9.27
N ASP A 233 -14.50 7.34 10.22
CA ASP A 233 -13.89 6.03 9.95
C ASP A 233 -14.93 4.92 10.15
N SER A 234 -15.48 4.38 9.05
CA SER A 234 -16.53 3.36 9.05
C SER A 234 -16.19 2.14 9.92
N ASN A 235 -14.91 1.86 10.14
CA ASN A 235 -14.44 0.73 10.94
C ASN A 235 -14.45 0.99 12.45
N LYS A 236 -14.71 2.22 12.88
CA LYS A 236 -14.63 2.63 14.29
C LYS A 236 -15.97 3.13 14.86
N VAL A 237 -16.96 3.30 13.99
CA VAL A 237 -18.36 3.65 14.25
C VAL A 237 -19.01 2.85 15.42
N ALA A 238 -18.58 1.60 15.67
CA ALA A 238 -19.03 0.79 16.81
C ALA A 238 -18.82 1.45 18.19
N ASN A 239 -17.78 2.29 18.33
CA ASN A 239 -17.36 2.90 19.60
C ASN A 239 -18.03 4.26 19.90
N LEU A 240 -18.94 4.73 19.04
CA LEU A 240 -19.70 5.94 19.29
C LEU A 240 -20.57 5.83 20.56
N SER A 241 -20.82 6.95 21.23
CA SER A 241 -21.88 7.01 22.24
C SER A 241 -23.24 6.79 21.59
N MET A 242 -24.23 6.35 22.36
CA MET A 242 -25.60 6.20 21.87
C MET A 242 -26.18 7.51 21.30
N ILE A 243 -25.76 8.66 21.84
CA ILE A 243 -26.16 9.99 21.35
C ILE A 243 -25.53 10.27 19.99
N GLY A 244 -24.24 10.00 19.82
CA GLY A 244 -23.54 10.15 18.54
C GLY A 244 -24.14 9.26 17.45
N LYS A 245 -24.45 8.00 17.79
CA LYS A 245 -25.11 7.06 16.87
C LYS A 245 -26.50 7.57 16.43
N ARG A 246 -27.32 8.07 17.36
CA ARG A 246 -28.68 8.55 17.04
C ARG A 246 -28.65 9.80 16.14
N ARG A 247 -27.73 10.73 16.38
CA ARG A 247 -27.58 11.94 15.56
C ARG A 247 -27.12 11.64 14.14
N LEU A 248 -26.20 10.67 13.98
CA LEU A 248 -25.75 10.29 12.64
C LEU A 248 -26.85 9.58 11.84
N MET A 249 -27.68 8.77 12.50
CA MET A 249 -28.88 8.20 11.87
C MET A 249 -29.83 9.31 11.38
N GLN A 250 -30.15 10.30 12.23
CA GLN A 250 -31.01 11.44 11.86
C GLN A 250 -30.46 12.26 10.69
N TYR A 251 -29.13 12.42 10.60
CA TYR A 251 -28.48 13.10 9.48
C TYR A 251 -28.69 12.36 8.16
N TYR A 252 -28.45 11.04 8.15
CA TYR A 252 -28.66 10.22 6.95
C TYR A 252 -30.14 10.08 6.60
N GLU A 253 -31.04 10.05 7.59
CA GLU A 253 -32.50 10.14 7.38
C GLU A 253 -32.87 11.46 6.68
N GLY A 254 -32.35 12.60 7.12
CA GLY A 254 -32.57 13.90 6.45
C GLY A 254 -31.99 13.97 5.03
N TYR A 255 -30.89 13.26 4.75
CA TYR A 255 -30.35 13.14 3.38
C TYR A 255 -31.17 12.17 2.52
N ALA A 256 -31.73 11.12 3.12
CA ALA A 256 -32.65 10.19 2.49
C ALA A 256 -33.98 10.89 2.12
N GLU A 257 -34.53 11.73 3.00
CA GLU A 257 -35.74 12.54 2.76
C GLU A 257 -35.61 13.48 1.55
N LYS A 258 -34.39 13.89 1.19
CA LYS A 258 -34.11 14.67 -0.03
C LYS A 258 -34.15 13.82 -1.31
N GLY A 259 -34.51 12.54 -1.23
CA GLY A 259 -34.66 11.65 -2.39
C GLY A 259 -33.33 11.26 -3.04
N ALA A 260 -32.23 11.26 -2.29
CA ALA A 260 -30.93 10.83 -2.80
C ALA A 260 -30.71 9.32 -2.56
N LEU A 261 -30.43 8.55 -3.61
CA LEU A 261 -30.14 7.11 -3.52
C LEU A 261 -28.98 6.85 -2.54
N LEU A 262 -27.97 7.72 -2.56
CA LEU A 262 -26.84 7.70 -1.63
C LEU A 262 -27.29 7.87 -0.17
N GLY A 263 -28.25 8.75 0.09
CA GLY A 263 -28.82 8.95 1.44
C GLY A 263 -29.45 7.69 2.00
N HIS A 264 -30.35 7.07 1.23
CA HIS A 264 -30.94 5.79 1.62
C HIS A 264 -29.91 4.67 1.74
N THR A 265 -28.89 4.66 0.89
CA THR A 265 -27.85 3.62 0.92
C THR A 265 -26.92 3.77 2.14
N ARG A 266 -26.54 5.00 2.51
CA ARG A 266 -25.76 5.28 3.73
C ARG A 266 -26.58 5.08 5.00
N ALA A 267 -27.84 5.51 5.01
CA ALA A 267 -28.77 5.23 6.12
C ALA A 267 -28.94 3.72 6.33
N PHE A 268 -29.01 2.95 5.23
CA PHE A 268 -29.00 1.48 5.26
C PHE A 268 -27.71 0.90 5.86
N GLU A 269 -26.52 1.30 5.39
CA GLU A 269 -25.25 0.83 5.94
C GLU A 269 -25.15 1.12 7.44
N PHE A 270 -25.61 2.30 7.86
CA PHE A 270 -25.59 2.73 9.24
C PHE A 270 -26.57 1.93 10.11
N ALA A 271 -27.82 1.78 9.66
CA ALA A 271 -28.82 0.95 10.35
C ALA A 271 -28.34 -0.50 10.51
N LEU A 272 -27.63 -1.03 9.50
CA LEU A 272 -27.05 -2.37 9.54
C LEU A 272 -25.94 -2.52 10.59
N VAL A 273 -25.04 -1.55 10.68
CA VAL A 273 -23.95 -1.55 11.69
C VAL A 273 -24.52 -1.43 13.12
N PHE A 274 -25.68 -0.80 13.29
CA PHE A 274 -26.28 -0.52 14.59
C PHE A 274 -27.55 -1.29 14.94
N SER A 275 -27.85 -2.35 14.18
CA SER A 275 -29.03 -3.18 14.42
C SER A 275 -29.09 -3.74 15.85
N ASN A 276 -27.92 -3.95 16.48
CA ASN A 276 -27.82 -4.44 17.86
C ASN A 276 -27.87 -3.32 18.93
N ALA A 277 -27.78 -2.05 18.53
CA ALA A 277 -27.71 -0.90 19.45
C ALA A 277 -29.05 -0.18 19.61
N PHE A 278 -29.97 -0.27 18.63
CA PHE A 278 -31.27 0.40 18.69
C PHE A 278 -32.43 -0.60 18.55
N PRO A 279 -33.48 -0.48 19.39
CA PRO A 279 -34.70 -1.28 19.25
C PRO A 279 -35.40 -1.10 17.89
N ASP A 280 -35.34 0.10 17.34
CA ASP A 280 -36.03 0.48 16.10
C ASP A 280 -35.16 0.31 14.84
N ALA A 281 -33.91 -0.15 14.99
CA ALA A 281 -33.00 -0.27 13.86
C ALA A 281 -33.47 -1.28 12.82
N GLU A 282 -34.31 -2.25 13.19
CA GLU A 282 -34.90 -3.21 12.25
C GLU A 282 -35.89 -2.54 11.29
N ASP A 283 -36.79 -1.70 11.80
CA ASP A 283 -37.75 -0.98 10.99
C ASP A 283 -37.06 0.08 10.12
N ASN A 284 -36.07 0.78 10.67
CA ASN A 284 -35.25 1.72 9.91
C ASN A 284 -34.40 1.02 8.84
N PHE A 285 -33.79 -0.12 9.17
CA PHE A 285 -33.07 -0.96 8.20
C PHE A 285 -33.99 -1.35 7.05
N LYS A 286 -35.18 -1.87 7.37
CA LYS A 286 -36.16 -2.28 6.37
C LYS A 286 -36.60 -1.11 5.51
N HIS A 287 -36.92 0.03 6.13
CA HIS A 287 -37.36 1.23 5.43
C HIS A 287 -36.30 1.73 4.44
N HIS A 288 -35.05 1.91 4.87
CA HIS A 288 -34.00 2.42 4.01
C HIS A 288 -33.54 1.41 2.97
N PHE A 289 -33.48 0.11 3.29
CA PHE A 289 -33.13 -0.90 2.28
C PHE A 289 -34.21 -1.00 1.20
N HIS A 290 -35.48 -1.04 1.59
CA HIS A 290 -36.61 -1.08 0.68
C HIS A 290 -36.62 0.15 -0.24
N ALA A 291 -36.46 1.35 0.32
CA ALA A 291 -36.39 2.58 -0.44
C ALA A 291 -35.17 2.62 -1.39
N ALA A 292 -34.00 2.14 -0.95
CA ALA A 292 -32.82 2.05 -1.83
C ALA A 292 -33.05 1.09 -3.01
N VAL A 293 -33.71 -0.04 -2.78
CA VAL A 293 -34.09 -1.02 -3.82
C VAL A 293 -35.07 -0.39 -4.82
N ASP A 294 -36.10 0.32 -4.36
CA ASP A 294 -37.07 1.01 -5.21
C ASP A 294 -36.40 2.09 -6.07
N MET A 295 -35.56 2.92 -5.45
CA MET A 295 -34.83 3.96 -6.16
C MET A 295 -33.83 3.39 -7.18
N ALA A 296 -33.18 2.27 -6.87
CA ALA A 296 -32.31 1.58 -7.82
C ALA A 296 -33.11 1.01 -9.00
N ALA A 297 -34.33 0.52 -8.78
CA ALA A 297 -35.22 0.05 -9.83
C ALA A 297 -35.54 1.15 -10.86
N ASP A 298 -35.72 2.38 -10.38
CA ASP A 298 -36.08 3.56 -11.18
C ASP A 298 -34.88 4.21 -11.89
N ARG A 299 -33.68 4.17 -11.30
CA ARG A 299 -32.48 4.90 -11.79
C ARG A 299 -31.61 4.13 -12.81
N GLY A 300 -31.89 2.86 -13.06
CA GLY A 300 -31.22 2.05 -14.10
C GLY A 300 -30.12 1.09 -13.60
N PRO A 301 -29.46 0.36 -14.51
CA PRO A 301 -28.52 -0.72 -14.16
C PRO A 301 -27.33 -0.28 -13.29
N GLY A 302 -26.72 0.88 -13.56
CA GLY A 302 -25.64 1.42 -12.71
C GLY A 302 -26.04 1.69 -11.26
N ALA A 303 -27.30 2.07 -10.99
CA ALA A 303 -27.81 2.25 -9.62
C ALA A 303 -27.99 0.91 -8.90
N VAL A 304 -28.46 -0.11 -9.62
CA VAL A 304 -28.56 -1.49 -9.11
C VAL A 304 -27.17 -2.06 -8.80
N ALA A 305 -26.20 -1.86 -9.69
CA ALA A 305 -24.83 -2.33 -9.48
C ALA A 305 -24.15 -1.65 -8.28
N TYR A 306 -24.37 -0.34 -8.10
CA TYR A 306 -23.90 0.40 -6.93
C TYR A 306 -24.48 -0.17 -5.63
N LEU A 307 -25.79 -0.37 -5.57
CA LEU A 307 -26.46 -0.96 -4.40
C LEU A 307 -25.97 -2.39 -4.11
N VAL A 308 -25.81 -3.22 -5.14
CA VAL A 308 -25.23 -4.58 -5.01
C VAL A 308 -23.84 -4.54 -4.41
N SER A 309 -22.99 -3.60 -4.84
CA SER A 309 -21.62 -3.50 -4.30
C SER A 309 -21.64 -3.22 -2.81
N ILE A 310 -22.47 -2.28 -2.37
CA ILE A 310 -22.60 -1.89 -0.97
C ILE A 310 -23.16 -3.03 -0.12
N VAL A 311 -24.23 -3.67 -0.59
CA VAL A 311 -24.81 -4.85 0.07
C VAL A 311 -23.76 -5.96 0.20
N SER A 312 -22.94 -6.19 -0.82
CA SER A 312 -21.93 -7.25 -0.81
C SER A 312 -20.77 -6.97 0.17
N TYR A 313 -20.36 -5.70 0.33
CA TYR A 313 -19.27 -5.31 1.22
C TYR A 313 -19.69 -5.18 2.70
N SER A 314 -20.91 -4.72 2.95
CA SER A 314 -21.40 -4.42 4.30
C SER A 314 -22.02 -5.63 5.03
N CYS A 315 -22.13 -6.77 4.34
CA CYS A 315 -22.84 -7.98 4.79
C CYS A 315 -22.22 -8.90 5.88
N PRO A 316 -20.95 -8.80 6.30
CA PRO A 316 -20.42 -9.68 7.36
C PRO A 316 -21.17 -9.59 8.70
N VAL A 317 -22.03 -8.58 8.90
CA VAL A 317 -22.66 -8.22 10.19
C VAL A 317 -24.01 -8.92 10.46
N PHE A 318 -24.58 -9.68 9.52
CA PHE A 318 -25.90 -10.35 9.70
C PHE A 318 -25.86 -11.64 10.55
N SER A 319 -25.36 -11.61 11.78
CA SER A 319 -25.41 -12.74 12.73
C SER A 319 -26.69 -12.78 13.58
N SER A 320 -27.53 -11.74 13.54
CA SER A 320 -28.73 -11.52 14.37
C SER A 320 -30.07 -11.92 13.68
N PRO A 321 -31.19 -12.12 14.44
CA PRO A 321 -32.57 -12.37 13.98
C PRO A 321 -33.10 -11.57 12.77
N HIS A 322 -32.45 -10.48 12.36
CA HIS A 322 -32.79 -9.69 11.15
C HIS A 322 -32.67 -10.45 9.81
N LYS A 323 -32.26 -11.74 9.83
CA LYS A 323 -32.15 -12.61 8.66
C LYS A 323 -33.39 -12.60 7.77
N ARG A 324 -34.61 -12.65 8.34
CA ARG A 324 -35.83 -12.81 7.54
C ARG A 324 -36.20 -11.56 6.74
N ILE A 325 -36.02 -10.37 7.31
CA ILE A 325 -36.36 -9.10 6.67
C ILE A 325 -35.35 -8.75 5.57
N ALA A 326 -34.06 -9.08 5.77
CA ALA A 326 -33.04 -8.89 4.74
C ALA A 326 -33.25 -9.81 3.53
N ILE A 327 -33.71 -11.06 3.73
CA ILE A 327 -33.86 -12.03 2.62
C ILE A 327 -34.90 -11.58 1.59
N SER A 328 -36.05 -11.05 2.00
CA SER A 328 -37.08 -10.62 1.02
C SER A 328 -36.58 -9.48 0.14
N GLU A 329 -35.84 -8.52 0.70
CA GLU A 329 -35.27 -7.40 -0.05
C GLU A 329 -34.05 -7.82 -0.89
N LEU A 330 -33.23 -8.76 -0.40
CA LEU A 330 -32.17 -9.38 -1.21
C LEU A 330 -32.74 -10.13 -2.42
N ARG A 331 -33.88 -10.83 -2.27
CA ARG A 331 -34.59 -11.47 -3.39
C ARG A 331 -35.12 -10.43 -4.39
N ARG A 332 -35.69 -9.31 -3.91
CA ARG A 332 -36.13 -8.19 -4.77
C ARG A 332 -34.93 -7.59 -5.52
N LEU A 333 -33.80 -7.39 -4.86
CA LEU A 333 -32.57 -6.93 -5.50
C LEU A 333 -32.06 -7.94 -6.53
N GLY A 334 -32.11 -9.25 -6.23
CA GLY A 334 -31.78 -10.32 -7.20
C GLY A 334 -32.67 -10.29 -8.45
N ALA A 335 -33.97 -10.09 -8.28
CA ALA A 335 -34.90 -9.92 -9.40
C ALA A 335 -34.60 -8.65 -10.22
N LEU A 336 -34.18 -7.55 -9.57
CA LEU A 336 -33.74 -6.34 -10.26
C LEU A 336 -32.44 -6.55 -11.04
N VAL A 337 -31.48 -7.27 -10.46
CA VAL A 337 -30.23 -7.66 -11.12
C VAL A 337 -30.52 -8.46 -12.40
N GLU A 338 -31.43 -9.44 -12.34
CA GLU A 338 -31.87 -10.20 -13.51
C GLU A 338 -32.61 -9.33 -14.53
N LYS A 339 -33.56 -8.51 -14.08
CA LYS A 339 -34.36 -7.61 -14.94
C LYS A 339 -33.51 -6.57 -15.66
N LYS A 340 -32.51 -6.01 -14.97
CA LYS A 340 -31.62 -4.95 -15.49
C LYS A 340 -30.34 -5.51 -16.10
N LYS A 341 -30.18 -6.84 -16.15
CA LYS A 341 -29.01 -7.53 -16.71
C LYS A 341 -27.68 -7.05 -16.11
N VAL A 342 -27.67 -6.86 -14.79
CA VAL A 342 -26.48 -6.47 -14.03
C VAL A 342 -25.72 -7.72 -13.61
N PHE A 343 -24.40 -7.75 -13.80
CA PHE A 343 -23.57 -8.84 -13.33
C PHE A 343 -23.27 -8.72 -11.82
N ALA A 344 -23.69 -9.69 -11.00
CA ALA A 344 -23.66 -9.58 -9.53
C ALA A 344 -23.33 -10.90 -8.77
N PRO A 345 -22.16 -11.53 -8.99
CA PRO A 345 -21.82 -12.85 -8.42
C PRO A 345 -21.80 -12.87 -6.88
N ASN A 346 -21.39 -11.78 -6.24
CA ASN A 346 -21.37 -11.69 -4.77
C ASN A 346 -22.78 -11.65 -4.15
N LEU A 347 -23.77 -11.09 -4.86
CA LEU A 347 -25.17 -11.13 -4.40
C LEU A 347 -25.68 -12.57 -4.38
N TRP A 348 -25.33 -13.38 -5.38
CA TRP A 348 -25.75 -14.78 -5.48
C TRP A 348 -25.09 -15.67 -4.42
N LEU A 349 -23.79 -15.48 -4.15
CA LEU A 349 -23.11 -16.12 -3.02
C LEU A 349 -23.83 -15.80 -1.70
N LEU A 350 -24.17 -14.52 -1.50
CA LEU A 350 -24.87 -14.06 -0.31
C LEU A 350 -26.28 -14.64 -0.19
N LEU A 351 -27.05 -14.65 -1.29
CA LEU A 351 -28.38 -15.26 -1.31
C LEU A 351 -28.30 -16.77 -1.02
N ASP A 352 -27.32 -17.49 -1.54
CA ASP A 352 -27.13 -18.91 -1.21
C ASP A 352 -26.79 -19.14 0.27
N GLU A 353 -25.87 -18.33 0.83
CA GLU A 353 -25.51 -18.42 2.25
C GLU A 353 -26.69 -18.17 3.18
N ARG A 354 -27.59 -17.25 2.81
CA ARG A 354 -28.67 -16.76 3.69
C ARG A 354 -30.02 -17.41 3.43
N ASP A 355 -30.26 -17.84 2.21
CA ASP A 355 -31.57 -18.29 1.72
C ASP A 355 -31.48 -19.57 0.88
N GLY A 356 -30.35 -20.28 0.88
CA GLY A 356 -30.18 -21.50 0.10
C GLY A 356 -31.23 -22.59 0.38
N GLU A 357 -31.76 -22.66 1.61
CA GLU A 357 -32.85 -23.58 1.98
C GLU A 357 -34.25 -23.08 1.59
N GLY A 358 -34.41 -21.77 1.35
CA GLY A 358 -35.67 -21.13 0.95
C GLY A 358 -35.84 -20.97 -0.56
N SER A 359 -34.86 -21.43 -1.35
CA SER A 359 -34.90 -21.49 -2.81
C SER A 359 -35.75 -22.66 -3.32
N ASN A 360 -36.08 -22.71 -4.61
CA ASN A 360 -36.89 -23.80 -5.17
C ASN A 360 -36.12 -25.13 -5.14
N HIS A 361 -34.79 -25.07 -5.23
CA HIS A 361 -33.91 -26.22 -5.03
C HIS A 361 -32.54 -25.77 -4.49
N PRO A 362 -31.86 -26.61 -3.67
CA PRO A 362 -30.57 -26.27 -3.10
C PRO A 362 -29.54 -25.89 -4.18
N GLY A 363 -28.87 -24.74 -4.00
CA GLY A 363 -27.82 -24.24 -4.88
C GLY A 363 -28.30 -23.42 -6.08
N GLU A 364 -29.62 -23.18 -6.21
CA GLU A 364 -30.22 -22.40 -7.31
C GLU A 364 -29.56 -21.02 -7.49
N TYR A 365 -29.24 -20.31 -6.40
CA TYR A 365 -28.61 -18.99 -6.49
C TYR A 365 -27.20 -19.05 -7.07
N LEU A 366 -26.39 -20.05 -6.69
CA LEU A 366 -25.04 -20.22 -7.21
C LEU A 366 -25.07 -20.62 -8.69
N GLU A 367 -26.02 -21.47 -9.09
CA GLU A 367 -26.27 -21.83 -10.49
C GLU A 367 -26.67 -20.60 -11.33
N ARG A 368 -27.57 -19.75 -10.80
CA ARG A 368 -27.94 -18.47 -11.44
C ARG A 368 -26.74 -17.55 -11.59
N GLY A 369 -25.95 -17.41 -10.52
CA GLY A 369 -24.72 -16.62 -10.54
C GLY A 369 -23.78 -17.09 -11.64
N TYR A 370 -23.57 -18.41 -11.76
CA TYR A 370 -22.73 -19.01 -12.80
C TYR A 370 -23.32 -18.83 -14.21
N ALA A 371 -24.64 -18.95 -14.36
CA ALA A 371 -25.33 -18.72 -15.63
C ALA A 371 -25.16 -17.26 -16.12
N GLN A 372 -25.22 -16.28 -15.22
CA GLN A 372 -24.96 -14.86 -15.57
C GLN A 372 -23.56 -14.64 -16.13
N MET A 373 -22.56 -15.42 -15.70
CA MET A 373 -21.18 -15.27 -16.17
C MET A 373 -21.02 -15.65 -17.64
N LYS A 374 -21.79 -16.66 -18.06
CA LYS A 374 -21.81 -17.20 -19.42
C LYS A 374 -22.72 -16.40 -20.35
N ALA A 375 -23.70 -15.71 -19.80
CA ALA A 375 -24.70 -14.96 -20.54
C ALA A 375 -24.15 -13.57 -20.96
N PRO A 376 -23.92 -13.32 -22.27
CA PRO A 376 -23.29 -12.08 -22.74
C PRO A 376 -24.13 -10.82 -22.50
N GLU A 377 -25.44 -10.97 -22.28
CA GLU A 377 -26.32 -9.86 -21.99
C GLU A 377 -26.13 -9.25 -20.59
N PHE A 378 -25.49 -9.97 -19.65
CA PHE A 378 -25.20 -9.47 -18.32
C PHE A 378 -23.92 -8.63 -18.33
N LYS A 379 -24.07 -7.32 -18.12
CA LYS A 379 -22.97 -6.36 -18.18
C LYS A 379 -22.43 -6.04 -16.79
N TRP A 380 -21.11 -5.91 -16.70
CA TRP A 380 -20.45 -5.36 -15.52
C TRP A 380 -20.54 -3.83 -15.58
N GLU A 381 -21.58 -3.24 -14.97
CA GLU A 381 -21.71 -1.78 -14.87
C GLU A 381 -21.25 -1.28 -13.51
N GLN A 382 -19.94 -1.08 -13.31
CA GLN A 382 -19.49 -0.25 -12.18
C GLN A 382 -19.60 1.23 -12.59
N GLY A 383 -20.32 2.02 -11.80
CA GLY A 383 -20.66 3.42 -12.10
C GLY A 383 -19.48 4.25 -12.62
N LYS A 384 -19.62 4.76 -13.85
CA LYS A 384 -18.89 5.89 -14.45
C LYS A 384 -17.36 5.95 -14.31
N ARG A 385 -16.69 4.81 -14.50
CA ARG A 385 -15.56 4.66 -15.45
C ARG A 385 -15.98 3.54 -16.41
N LEU A 386 -16.18 3.72 -17.72
CA LEU A 386 -15.22 4.29 -18.66
C LEU A 386 -13.77 3.89 -18.31
N MET A 387 -13.54 2.59 -18.15
CA MET A 387 -12.43 2.02 -18.91
C MET A 387 -12.91 1.99 -20.36
N CYS A 388 -12.19 2.62 -21.27
CA CYS A 388 -12.54 2.66 -22.68
C CYS A 388 -12.67 1.22 -23.20
N TYR A 389 -13.91 0.74 -23.34
CA TYR A 389 -14.23 -0.57 -23.87
C TYR A 389 -14.39 -0.37 -25.39
N ASN A 390 -13.30 -0.53 -26.12
CA ASN A 390 -13.36 -0.63 -27.57
C ASN A 390 -13.59 -2.10 -27.91
N GLU A 391 -14.72 -2.43 -28.55
CA GLU A 391 -15.13 -3.82 -28.85
C GLU A 391 -14.17 -4.55 -29.80
N GLU A 392 -13.22 -3.85 -30.44
CA GLU A 392 -12.40 -4.41 -31.53
C GLU A 392 -10.98 -4.88 -31.16
N LYS A 393 -10.52 -4.75 -29.91
CA LYS A 393 -9.18 -5.26 -29.51
C LYS A 393 -9.23 -6.19 -28.30
N TRP A 394 -9.74 -7.39 -28.55
CA TRP A 394 -9.64 -8.53 -27.63
C TRP A 394 -8.44 -9.39 -27.99
N SER A 395 -7.32 -9.17 -27.29
CA SER A 395 -6.27 -10.17 -27.19
C SER A 395 -5.46 -9.95 -25.90
N PHE A 396 -5.60 -10.91 -24.99
CA PHE A 396 -4.76 -11.20 -23.81
C PHE A 396 -4.82 -10.23 -22.60
N GLY A 397 -5.56 -10.68 -21.57
CA GLY A 397 -5.27 -10.37 -20.15
C GLY A 397 -6.13 -9.30 -19.50
N GLY A 398 -7.28 -9.65 -18.92
CA GLY A 398 -7.95 -8.74 -17.97
C GLY A 398 -9.36 -9.10 -17.53
N VAL A 399 -10.23 -9.53 -18.45
CA VAL A 399 -11.67 -9.79 -18.13
C VAL A 399 -11.95 -11.27 -17.84
N ASP A 400 -11.23 -12.18 -18.50
CA ASP A 400 -11.40 -13.62 -18.29
C ASP A 400 -10.97 -14.05 -16.88
N ASN A 401 -9.93 -13.42 -16.29
CA ASN A 401 -9.44 -13.78 -14.96
C ASN A 401 -10.44 -13.46 -13.83
N ASP A 402 -11.24 -12.39 -13.96
CA ASP A 402 -12.24 -12.07 -12.95
C ASP A 402 -13.47 -12.99 -13.09
N LYS A 403 -13.85 -13.36 -14.31
CA LYS A 403 -14.87 -14.39 -14.53
C LYS A 403 -14.39 -15.75 -14.05
N ASP A 404 -13.19 -16.19 -14.37
CA ASP A 404 -12.69 -17.47 -13.90
C ASP A 404 -12.62 -17.51 -12.36
N TYR A 405 -12.15 -16.42 -11.73
CA TYR A 405 -12.18 -16.27 -10.27
C TYR A 405 -13.59 -16.41 -9.67
N PHE A 406 -14.58 -15.68 -10.19
CA PHE A 406 -15.94 -15.76 -9.65
C PHE A 406 -16.60 -17.11 -9.95
N ALA A 407 -16.29 -17.74 -11.09
CA ALA A 407 -16.76 -19.07 -11.45
C ALA A 407 -16.23 -20.13 -10.48
N GLU A 408 -14.93 -20.08 -10.17
CA GLU A 408 -14.31 -20.95 -9.19
C GLU A 408 -14.83 -20.70 -7.77
N LYS A 409 -15.03 -19.43 -7.39
CA LYS A 409 -15.59 -19.09 -6.09
C LYS A 409 -17.03 -19.60 -5.91
N LEU A 410 -17.89 -19.42 -6.92
CA LEU A 410 -19.26 -19.96 -6.94
C LEU A 410 -19.25 -21.49 -6.89
N ASN A 411 -18.41 -22.13 -7.71
CA ASN A 411 -18.31 -23.59 -7.74
C ASN A 411 -17.76 -24.16 -6.44
N SER A 412 -16.76 -23.52 -5.84
CA SER A 412 -16.17 -23.94 -4.57
C SER A 412 -17.21 -23.88 -3.44
N GLN A 413 -18.04 -22.83 -3.37
CA GLN A 413 -19.12 -22.76 -2.39
C GLN A 413 -20.19 -23.84 -2.66
N TYR A 414 -20.54 -24.06 -3.92
CA TYR A 414 -21.52 -25.08 -4.31
C TYR A 414 -21.01 -26.49 -3.94
N CYS A 415 -19.76 -26.82 -4.29
CA CYS A 415 -19.09 -28.06 -3.92
C CYS A 415 -19.06 -28.27 -2.40
N ARG A 416 -18.70 -27.23 -1.65
CA ARG A 416 -18.60 -27.30 -0.19
C ARG A 416 -19.94 -27.63 0.46
N LYS A 417 -21.05 -27.11 -0.08
CA LYS A 417 -22.38 -27.22 0.53
C LYS A 417 -23.19 -28.39 -0.01
N TYR A 418 -22.97 -28.76 -1.27
CA TYR A 418 -23.78 -29.74 -2.00
C TYR A 418 -22.97 -30.95 -2.50
N GLU A 419 -21.69 -31.04 -2.13
CA GLU A 419 -20.79 -32.18 -2.38
C GLU A 419 -20.64 -32.57 -3.87
N ARG A 420 -20.82 -31.62 -4.78
CA ARG A 420 -20.71 -31.80 -6.23
C ARG A 420 -20.44 -30.47 -6.93
N ASP A 421 -19.98 -30.48 -8.18
CA ASP A 421 -19.81 -29.26 -9.00
C ASP A 421 -21.14 -28.65 -9.44
N ILE A 422 -21.13 -27.34 -9.74
CA ILE A 422 -22.24 -26.65 -10.42
C ILE A 422 -22.48 -27.33 -11.76
N PRO A 423 -23.73 -27.67 -12.13
CA PRO A 423 -24.03 -28.26 -13.43
C PRO A 423 -23.46 -27.45 -14.61
N GLY A 424 -22.65 -28.10 -15.43
CA GLY A 424 -21.99 -27.46 -16.58
C GLY A 424 -20.80 -26.57 -16.21
N TYR A 425 -20.31 -26.63 -14.97
CA TYR A 425 -19.01 -26.08 -14.60
C TYR A 425 -17.91 -26.80 -15.37
N ILE A 426 -17.16 -26.05 -16.16
CA ILE A 426 -15.95 -26.54 -16.80
C ILE A 426 -14.81 -26.07 -15.90
N LYS A 427 -14.19 -27.01 -15.16
CA LYS A 427 -13.03 -26.69 -14.35
C LYS A 427 -11.99 -26.02 -15.27
N PRO A 428 -11.56 -24.79 -14.98
CA PRO A 428 -10.47 -24.17 -15.73
C PRO A 428 -9.31 -25.16 -15.74
N HIS A 429 -8.71 -25.42 -16.91
CA HIS A 429 -7.59 -26.34 -16.97
C HIS A 429 -6.53 -25.85 -15.98
N PRO A 430 -6.00 -26.69 -15.06
CA PRO A 430 -5.03 -26.28 -14.03
C PRO A 430 -3.69 -25.74 -14.60
N LEU A 431 -3.58 -25.64 -15.93
CA LEU A 431 -2.44 -25.10 -16.66
C LEU A 431 -2.73 -23.73 -17.30
N ARG A 432 -3.95 -23.16 -17.13
CA ARG A 432 -4.24 -21.79 -17.58
C ARG A 432 -3.75 -20.72 -16.60
N GLU A 433 -3.55 -21.08 -15.33
CA GLU A 433 -3.07 -20.15 -14.29
C GLU A 433 -1.58 -20.32 -13.94
N THR A 434 -0.93 -21.38 -14.43
CA THR A 434 0.53 -21.36 -14.49
C THR A 434 0.91 -20.46 -15.66
N PRO A 435 1.77 -19.46 -15.48
CA PRO A 435 2.20 -18.65 -16.61
C PRO A 435 2.74 -19.57 -17.71
N ALA A 436 2.32 -19.38 -18.96
CA ALA A 436 2.56 -20.29 -20.10
C ALA A 436 4.06 -20.55 -20.45
N TRP A 437 4.98 -20.03 -19.65
CA TRP A 437 6.44 -20.10 -19.75
C TRP A 437 7.12 -21.16 -18.86
N TRP A 438 6.38 -21.96 -18.07
CA TRP A 438 6.97 -22.96 -17.17
C TRP A 438 6.93 -24.35 -17.82
N GLN A 439 8.07 -24.86 -18.26
CA GLN A 439 8.23 -26.29 -18.53
C GLN A 439 8.88 -26.94 -17.31
N CYS A 440 8.07 -27.57 -16.47
CA CYS A 440 8.57 -28.39 -15.36
C CYS A 440 9.40 -29.53 -15.95
N THR A 441 10.71 -29.54 -15.69
CA THR A 441 11.59 -30.59 -16.19
C THR A 441 11.65 -31.75 -15.22
N ASP A 442 11.82 -31.46 -13.92
CA ASP A 442 11.92 -32.49 -12.89
C ASP A 442 11.19 -32.06 -11.61
N ARG A 443 10.55 -33.02 -10.93
CA ARG A 443 10.12 -32.86 -9.54
C ARG A 443 11.17 -33.48 -8.64
N LEU A 444 11.87 -32.66 -7.87
CA LEU A 444 12.98 -33.09 -7.01
C LEU A 444 12.50 -33.67 -5.68
N PHE A 445 11.38 -33.16 -5.16
CA PHE A 445 10.82 -33.59 -3.89
C PHE A 445 9.32 -33.34 -3.82
N THR A 446 8.61 -34.21 -3.12
CA THR A 446 7.20 -34.06 -2.77
C THR A 446 7.09 -34.20 -1.26
N VAL A 447 6.38 -33.29 -0.61
CA VAL A 447 6.16 -33.38 0.84
C VAL A 447 5.37 -34.65 1.19
N PRO A 448 5.60 -35.25 2.38
CA PRO A 448 4.74 -36.30 2.89
C PRO A 448 3.27 -35.89 2.95
N GLN A 449 2.36 -36.85 2.81
CA GLN A 449 0.92 -36.60 2.91
C GLN A 449 0.57 -35.95 4.27
N GLY A 450 -0.21 -34.87 4.23
CA GLY A 450 -0.59 -34.11 5.42
C GLY A 450 0.42 -33.05 5.88
N ALA A 451 1.56 -32.92 5.19
CA ALA A 451 2.52 -31.85 5.37
C ALA A 451 2.45 -30.82 4.24
N PHE A 452 3.02 -29.64 4.48
CA PHE A 452 3.32 -28.65 3.45
C PHE A 452 4.72 -28.05 3.71
N ILE A 453 5.37 -27.56 2.67
CA ILE A 453 6.63 -26.81 2.79
C ILE A 453 6.31 -25.45 3.39
N ARG A 454 6.79 -25.24 4.60
CA ARG A 454 6.64 -23.98 5.34
C ARG A 454 7.64 -22.94 4.86
N SER A 455 8.87 -23.37 4.58
CA SER A 455 9.96 -22.49 4.18
C SER A 455 11.07 -23.27 3.48
N ALA A 456 11.81 -22.62 2.58
CA ALA A 456 12.94 -23.21 1.87
C ALA A 456 13.98 -22.15 1.49
N GLU A 457 15.25 -22.53 1.50
CA GLU A 457 16.36 -21.68 1.04
C GLU A 457 17.51 -22.53 0.46
N LEU A 458 18.26 -21.96 -0.50
CA LEU A 458 19.39 -22.60 -1.17
C LEU A 458 20.73 -22.19 -0.52
N ASP A 459 21.55 -23.17 -0.16
CA ASP A 459 22.92 -22.98 0.29
C ASP A 459 23.89 -23.90 -0.49
N GLY A 460 24.65 -23.31 -1.42
CA GLY A 460 25.53 -24.03 -2.33
C GLY A 460 24.76 -25.01 -3.21
N LYS A 461 25.04 -26.31 -3.04
CA LYS A 461 24.37 -27.42 -3.75
C LYS A 461 23.18 -28.03 -2.98
N TRP A 462 22.85 -27.47 -1.82
CA TRP A 462 21.83 -28.02 -0.93
C TRP A 462 20.66 -27.05 -0.81
N ILE A 463 19.44 -27.55 -0.99
CA ILE A 463 18.23 -26.85 -0.54
C ILE A 463 17.89 -27.37 0.85
N TYR A 464 17.76 -26.45 1.79
CA TYR A 464 17.20 -26.73 3.11
C TYR A 464 15.73 -26.30 3.11
N LEU A 465 14.84 -27.22 3.46
CA LEU A 465 13.40 -26.94 3.55
C LEU A 465 12.84 -27.46 4.85
N ILE A 466 11.91 -26.70 5.42
CA ILE A 466 11.15 -27.12 6.59
C ILE A 466 9.74 -27.45 6.14
N SER A 467 9.30 -28.69 6.36
CA SER A 467 7.91 -29.08 6.21
C SER A 467 7.17 -29.00 7.54
N GLN A 468 5.90 -28.62 7.50
CA GLN A 468 5.03 -28.56 8.67
C GLN A 468 3.80 -29.47 8.46
N PHE A 469 3.48 -30.28 9.48
CA PHE A 469 2.23 -31.02 9.58
C PHE A 469 1.23 -30.22 10.41
N GLN A 470 -0.04 -30.20 10.00
CA GLN A 470 -1.04 -29.40 10.70
C GLN A 470 -1.45 -30.00 12.05
N LYS A 471 -1.56 -31.33 12.15
CA LYS A 471 -2.00 -32.04 13.36
C LYS A 471 -1.32 -33.42 13.48
N PRO A 472 -0.47 -33.67 14.51
CA PRO A 472 0.09 -32.67 15.44
C PRO A 472 0.96 -31.64 14.70
N SER A 473 1.23 -30.49 15.34
CA SER A 473 2.15 -29.47 14.80
C SER A 473 3.59 -30.00 14.84
N LYS A 474 3.95 -30.73 13.78
CA LYS A 474 5.26 -31.34 13.62
C LYS A 474 6.02 -30.59 12.53
N TYR A 475 7.28 -30.27 12.80
CA TYR A 475 8.21 -29.66 11.87
C TYR A 475 9.32 -30.65 11.53
N GLU A 476 9.68 -30.74 10.25
CA GLU A 476 10.77 -31.59 9.79
C GLU A 476 11.68 -30.79 8.85
N LEU A 477 13.00 -30.82 9.13
CA LEU A 477 14.02 -30.26 8.25
C LEU A 477 14.47 -31.33 7.25
N TYR A 478 14.43 -30.99 5.97
CA TYR A 478 15.02 -31.78 4.90
C TYR A 478 16.18 -31.02 4.26
N ARG A 479 17.21 -31.74 3.83
CA ARG A 479 18.25 -31.25 2.93
C ARG A 479 18.21 -32.02 1.62
N ILE A 480 18.22 -31.31 0.49
CA ILE A 480 18.13 -31.88 -0.85
C ILE A 480 19.34 -31.44 -1.65
N ASN A 481 20.12 -32.41 -2.15
CA ASN A 481 21.21 -32.11 -3.07
C ASN A 481 20.64 -31.85 -4.46
N VAL A 482 20.76 -30.63 -4.95
CA VAL A 482 20.15 -30.24 -6.24
C VAL A 482 20.90 -30.80 -7.44
N VAL A 483 22.07 -31.40 -7.25
CA VAL A 483 22.87 -32.05 -8.31
C VAL A 483 22.57 -33.54 -8.38
N THR A 484 22.62 -34.24 -7.23
CA THR A 484 22.40 -35.70 -7.17
C THR A 484 20.93 -36.09 -6.96
N ASN A 485 20.07 -35.13 -6.62
CA ASN A 485 18.69 -35.33 -6.18
C ASN A 485 18.57 -36.16 -4.89
N ASP A 486 19.64 -36.29 -4.11
CA ASP A 486 19.59 -36.97 -2.82
C ASP A 486 18.76 -36.16 -1.83
N VAL A 487 17.76 -36.80 -1.24
CA VAL A 487 16.88 -36.20 -0.22
C VAL A 487 17.17 -36.85 1.11
N GLU A 488 17.47 -36.03 2.13
CA GLU A 488 17.68 -36.50 3.48
C GLU A 488 16.79 -35.73 4.46
N ARG A 489 16.11 -36.46 5.34
CA ARG A 489 15.43 -35.86 6.50
C ARG A 489 16.44 -35.71 7.63
N VAL A 490 16.80 -34.47 7.96
CA VAL A 490 17.88 -34.12 8.89
C VAL A 490 17.42 -34.21 10.34
N SER A 491 16.26 -33.61 10.66
CA SER A 491 15.73 -33.58 12.02
C SER A 491 14.21 -33.32 12.02
N ALA A 492 13.57 -33.58 13.16
CA ALA A 492 12.14 -33.41 13.34
C ALA A 492 11.82 -33.00 14.79
N ILE A 493 10.74 -32.24 14.97
CA ILE A 493 10.21 -31.87 16.29
C ILE A 493 8.70 -31.69 16.26
N GLU A 494 8.04 -32.03 17.36
CA GLU A 494 6.66 -31.63 17.62
C GLU A 494 6.68 -30.40 18.52
N ALA A 495 6.11 -29.29 18.06
CA ALA A 495 6.11 -28.03 18.78
C ALA A 495 4.84 -27.21 18.48
N GLU A 496 4.21 -26.70 19.53
CA GLU A 496 3.09 -25.76 19.44
C GLU A 496 3.64 -24.34 19.65
N LEU A 497 3.90 -23.62 18.56
CA LEU A 497 4.42 -22.24 18.57
C LEU A 497 3.51 -21.23 17.86
N GLY A 498 2.28 -21.66 17.50
CA GLY A 498 1.43 -20.96 16.56
C GLY A 498 2.05 -20.87 15.16
N SER A 499 1.25 -20.56 14.14
CA SER A 499 1.79 -20.20 12.82
C SER A 499 1.74 -18.70 12.66
N ARG A 500 2.84 -18.09 12.23
CA ARG A 500 2.84 -16.66 11.94
C ARG A 500 2.13 -16.39 10.60
N PRO A 501 1.18 -15.42 10.53
CA PRO A 501 0.62 -14.99 9.26
C PRO A 501 1.73 -14.32 8.42
N GLY A 502 2.11 -14.97 7.32
CA GLY A 502 3.22 -14.56 6.45
C GLY A 502 4.26 -15.67 6.25
N ASN A 503 5.15 -15.48 5.27
CA ASN A 503 6.25 -16.40 4.99
C ASN A 503 7.38 -16.15 6.01
N SER A 504 7.42 -16.94 7.08
CA SER A 504 8.61 -17.06 7.90
C SER A 504 9.70 -17.74 7.05
N GLU A 505 10.61 -16.95 6.51
CA GLU A 505 11.76 -17.45 5.74
C GLU A 505 12.77 -18.13 6.68
N ILE A 506 13.25 -19.30 6.26
CA ILE A 506 14.27 -20.08 6.95
C ILE A 506 15.60 -19.36 6.80
N ALA A 507 16.22 -19.02 7.92
CA ALA A 507 17.56 -18.46 7.94
C ALA A 507 18.58 -19.60 8.03
N ILE A 508 19.49 -19.71 7.05
CA ILE A 508 20.53 -20.74 7.02
C ILE A 508 21.82 -20.14 7.61
N GLY A 509 22.30 -20.73 8.70
CA GLY A 509 23.66 -20.51 9.21
C GLY A 509 24.59 -21.68 8.87
N LYS A 510 25.84 -21.62 9.34
CA LYS A 510 26.82 -22.69 9.15
C LYS A 510 26.52 -23.92 9.99
N GLN A 511 25.96 -23.74 11.19
CA GLN A 511 25.69 -24.83 12.13
C GLN A 511 24.21 -25.21 12.22
N ALA A 512 23.32 -24.25 11.98
CA ALA A 512 21.88 -24.48 12.15
C ALA A 512 21.03 -23.72 11.12
N CYS A 513 19.82 -24.23 10.92
CA CYS A 513 18.73 -23.52 10.26
C CYS A 513 17.75 -22.98 11.30
N CYS A 514 17.31 -21.75 11.13
CA CYS A 514 16.44 -21.04 12.06
C CYS A 514 15.09 -20.76 11.43
N LEU A 515 13.99 -21.03 12.15
CA LEU A 515 12.62 -20.71 11.75
C LEU A 515 11.90 -19.96 12.87
N VAL A 516 11.56 -18.70 12.62
CA VAL A 516 10.78 -17.87 13.56
C VAL A 516 9.29 -18.15 13.37
N GLU A 517 8.60 -18.53 14.45
CA GLU A 517 7.14 -18.69 14.49
C GLU A 517 6.50 -17.63 15.41
N ALA A 518 5.18 -17.71 15.61
CA ALA A 518 4.45 -16.67 16.32
C ALA A 518 4.92 -16.49 17.78
N GLU A 519 5.22 -17.61 18.46
CA GLU A 519 5.55 -17.65 19.88
C GLU A 519 7.05 -17.87 20.17
N GLY A 520 7.87 -18.17 19.16
CA GLY A 520 9.29 -18.47 19.38
C GLY A 520 10.10 -18.76 18.14
N LEU A 521 11.24 -19.42 18.36
CA LEU A 521 12.24 -19.76 17.37
C LEU A 521 12.54 -21.26 17.43
N LEU A 522 12.53 -21.92 16.28
CA LEU A 522 13.05 -23.28 16.11
C LEU A 522 14.47 -23.21 15.55
N VAL A 523 15.39 -23.94 16.15
CA VAL A 523 16.80 -24.03 15.72
C VAL A 523 17.13 -25.48 15.41
N PHE A 524 17.24 -25.78 14.12
CA PHE A 524 17.53 -27.12 13.60
C PHE A 524 19.03 -27.26 13.30
N PRO A 525 19.76 -28.16 13.99
CA PRO A 525 21.15 -28.44 13.63
C PRO A 525 21.24 -28.98 12.18
N ARG A 526 22.18 -28.46 11.38
CA ARG A 526 22.32 -28.84 9.95
C ARG A 526 22.79 -30.27 9.73
N GLU A 527 23.51 -30.82 10.70
CA GLU A 527 24.03 -32.20 10.68
C GLU A 527 23.14 -33.17 11.49
N GLY A 528 21.91 -32.76 11.81
CA GLY A 528 20.99 -33.55 12.61
C GLY A 528 21.24 -33.42 14.12
N GLY A 529 20.35 -34.03 14.90
CA GLY A 529 20.33 -33.91 16.36
C GLY A 529 19.07 -33.22 16.90
N PRO A 530 19.04 -32.91 18.21
CA PRO A 530 17.85 -32.35 18.85
C PRO A 530 17.61 -30.91 18.41
N VAL A 531 16.39 -30.65 17.92
CA VAL A 531 15.92 -29.31 17.58
C VAL A 531 15.70 -28.50 18.86
N GLN A 532 16.26 -27.29 18.93
CA GLN A 532 16.03 -26.40 20.06
C GLN A 532 14.78 -25.55 19.82
N VAL A 533 13.95 -25.43 20.86
CA VAL A 533 12.79 -24.54 20.87
C VAL A 533 13.07 -23.41 21.84
N ILE A 534 13.16 -22.20 21.31
CA ILE A 534 13.40 -21.02 22.13
C ILE A 534 12.15 -20.14 22.12
N ARG A 535 11.43 -20.14 23.24
CA ARG A 535 10.22 -19.34 23.41
C ARG A 535 10.57 -17.88 23.64
N SER A 536 9.77 -16.97 23.10
CA SER A 536 10.07 -15.53 23.17
C SER A 536 10.12 -15.00 24.61
N GLU A 537 9.39 -15.64 25.52
CA GLU A 537 9.34 -15.34 26.96
C GLU A 537 10.68 -15.56 27.69
N VAL A 538 11.57 -16.39 27.14
CA VAL A 538 12.82 -16.80 27.82
C VAL A 538 13.88 -15.70 27.81
N PHE A 539 13.87 -14.83 26.79
CA PHE A 539 14.91 -13.82 26.60
C PHE A 539 14.67 -12.56 27.44
N LEU A 540 13.45 -12.02 27.33
CA LEU A 540 12.97 -10.81 27.98
C LEU A 540 11.43 -10.87 28.02
N PRO A 541 10.77 -10.62 29.17
CA PRO A 541 9.31 -10.58 29.23
C PRO A 541 8.71 -9.63 28.19
N GLN A 542 7.60 -10.02 27.56
CA GLN A 542 6.87 -9.22 26.55
C GLN A 542 7.67 -8.91 25.28
N THR A 543 8.73 -9.67 25.02
CA THR A 543 9.49 -9.58 23.78
C THR A 543 9.02 -10.66 22.81
N ARG A 544 8.93 -10.32 21.53
CA ARG A 544 8.60 -11.22 20.42
C ARG A 544 9.76 -11.25 19.44
N ILE A 545 10.19 -12.45 19.05
CA ILE A 545 11.20 -12.65 18.02
C ILE A 545 10.56 -12.38 16.66
N VAL A 546 11.19 -11.54 15.85
CA VAL A 546 10.69 -11.18 14.51
C VAL A 546 11.57 -11.78 13.42
N SER A 547 12.88 -11.80 13.63
CA SER A 547 13.86 -12.37 12.72
C SER A 547 14.98 -13.03 13.52
N ALA A 548 15.64 -14.02 12.93
CA ALA A 548 16.75 -14.74 13.54
C ALA A 548 17.78 -15.14 12.49
N GLN A 549 19.05 -15.16 12.85
CA GLN A 549 20.14 -15.68 12.01
C GLN A 549 21.24 -16.28 12.88
N GLU A 550 21.72 -17.47 12.51
CA GLU A 550 22.94 -18.04 13.11
C GLU A 550 24.18 -17.49 12.38
N ALA A 551 25.14 -17.04 13.17
CA ALA A 551 26.44 -16.58 12.71
C ALA A 551 27.52 -16.88 13.75
N ASN A 552 28.62 -17.52 13.32
CA ASN A 552 29.76 -17.84 14.18
C ASN A 552 29.37 -18.61 15.47
N GLY A 553 28.41 -19.52 15.37
CA GLY A 553 27.93 -20.34 16.49
C GLY A 553 27.08 -19.58 17.51
N ARG A 554 26.52 -18.43 17.11
CA ARG A 554 25.64 -17.59 17.95
C ARG A 554 24.39 -17.22 17.18
N LEU A 555 23.31 -16.96 17.91
CA LEU A 555 22.06 -16.46 17.35
C LEU A 555 22.00 -14.94 17.47
N TYR A 556 21.58 -14.30 16.39
CA TYR A 556 21.28 -12.88 16.32
C TYR A 556 19.80 -12.72 16.03
N LEU A 557 19.11 -11.99 16.89
CA LEU A 557 17.65 -11.90 16.92
C LEU A 557 17.22 -10.46 16.76
N GLY A 558 16.37 -10.20 15.77
CA GLY A 558 15.59 -8.98 15.67
C GLY A 558 14.31 -9.16 16.45
N CYS A 559 14.12 -8.36 17.49
CA CYS A 559 13.03 -8.53 18.44
C CYS A 559 12.19 -7.25 18.57
N ASN A 560 10.93 -7.42 18.94
CA ASN A 560 10.04 -6.32 19.32
C ASN A 560 9.58 -6.52 20.75
N ARG A 561 9.68 -5.50 21.58
CA ARG A 561 9.18 -5.50 22.95
C ARG A 561 7.96 -4.61 23.06
N ASN A 562 6.85 -5.12 23.57
CA ASN A 562 5.69 -4.27 23.86
C ASN A 562 6.02 -3.35 25.04
N LEU A 563 5.90 -2.03 24.87
CA LEU A 563 6.02 -1.06 25.96
C LEU A 563 4.67 -0.80 26.65
N SER A 564 3.55 -1.07 25.95
CA SER A 564 2.19 -1.04 26.49
C SER A 564 1.28 -2.04 25.78
N ASP A 565 0.04 -2.17 26.23
CA ASP A 565 -0.99 -2.99 25.58
C ASP A 565 -1.38 -2.49 24.18
N SER A 566 -0.94 -1.28 23.79
CA SER A 566 -1.14 -0.74 22.45
C SER A 566 -0.05 -1.21 21.47
N GLU A 567 -0.47 -1.79 20.34
CA GLU A 567 0.41 -2.22 19.24
C GLU A 567 1.31 -1.11 18.68
N SER A 568 0.96 0.16 18.89
CA SER A 568 1.72 1.34 18.43
C SER A 568 2.99 1.60 19.23
N THR A 569 3.21 0.92 20.36
CA THR A 569 4.31 1.20 21.30
C THR A 569 5.30 0.04 21.43
N ARG A 570 5.74 -0.53 20.30
CA ARG A 570 6.76 -1.59 20.33
C ARG A 570 8.17 -1.00 20.22
N GLU A 571 9.04 -1.32 21.17
CA GLU A 571 10.48 -1.04 21.10
C GLU A 571 11.16 -2.07 20.20
N GLY A 572 12.02 -1.61 19.28
CA GLY A 572 12.89 -2.48 18.48
C GLY A 572 14.16 -2.84 19.24
N LEU A 573 14.54 -4.12 19.19
CA LEU A 573 15.72 -4.68 19.84
C LEU A 573 16.55 -5.52 18.86
N LEU A 574 17.88 -5.45 18.99
CA LEU A 574 18.82 -6.41 18.39
C LEU A 574 19.54 -7.16 19.51
N ILE A 575 19.37 -8.47 19.57
CA ILE A 575 19.89 -9.33 20.64
C ILE A 575 20.83 -10.37 20.05
N ARG A 576 21.93 -10.67 20.76
CA ARG A 576 22.80 -11.82 20.51
C ARG A 576 22.69 -12.80 21.67
N CYS A 577 22.58 -14.09 21.41
CA CYS A 577 22.57 -15.13 22.44
C CYS A 577 23.27 -16.41 21.96
N ASP A 578 23.44 -17.36 22.87
CA ASP A 578 23.89 -18.71 22.53
C ASP A 578 22.84 -19.45 21.70
N MET A 579 23.23 -20.58 21.10
CA MET A 579 22.37 -21.40 20.23
C MET A 579 21.15 -22.00 20.94
N ASP A 580 21.18 -22.11 22.26
CA ASP A 580 20.07 -22.56 23.12
C ASP A 580 19.24 -21.39 23.67
N GLY A 581 19.56 -20.16 23.26
CA GLY A 581 18.90 -18.93 23.71
C GLY A 581 19.43 -18.35 25.02
N ARG A 582 20.43 -18.96 25.65
CA ARG A 582 21.00 -18.46 26.91
C ARG A 582 21.94 -17.28 26.68
N HIS A 583 22.25 -16.60 27.78
CA HIS A 583 23.15 -15.44 27.83
C HIS A 583 22.80 -14.34 26.80
N PRO A 584 21.56 -13.82 26.78
CA PRO A 584 21.19 -12.76 25.87
C PRO A 584 21.96 -11.48 26.17
N VAL A 585 22.49 -10.85 25.12
CA VAL A 585 23.16 -9.56 25.14
C VAL A 585 22.44 -8.62 24.17
N ILE A 586 21.94 -7.50 24.68
CA ILE A 586 21.26 -6.50 23.86
C ILE A 586 22.31 -5.64 23.15
N LEU A 587 22.47 -5.82 21.84
CA LEU A 587 23.40 -5.06 21.01
C LEU A 587 22.85 -3.66 20.69
N ALA A 588 21.55 -3.55 20.41
CA ALA A 588 20.86 -2.28 20.23
C ALA A 588 19.44 -2.30 20.78
N ALA A 589 18.95 -1.14 21.24
CA ALA A 589 17.60 -0.98 21.77
C ALA A 589 17.08 0.44 21.62
N GLY A 590 15.92 0.60 20.98
CA GLY A 590 15.36 1.92 20.65
C GLY A 590 15.15 2.81 21.88
N ALA A 591 14.78 2.25 23.03
CA ALA A 591 14.55 3.02 24.27
C ALA A 591 15.78 3.06 25.20
N ARG A 592 16.95 2.58 24.76
CA ARG A 592 18.18 2.64 25.55
C ARG A 592 18.70 4.08 25.62
N SER A 593 18.84 4.61 26.83
CA SER A 593 19.36 5.97 27.06
C SER A 593 20.87 6.10 26.78
N GLU A 594 21.64 5.06 27.07
CA GLU A 594 23.07 5.01 26.76
C GLU A 594 23.28 4.67 25.28
N VAL A 595 23.85 5.60 24.50
CA VAL A 595 24.06 5.41 23.06
C VAL A 595 25.35 4.60 22.80
N LYS A 596 25.21 3.31 22.47
CA LYS A 596 26.30 2.41 22.04
C LYS A 596 26.19 2.01 20.57
N SER A 597 25.00 2.15 20.01
CA SER A 597 24.64 1.83 18.64
C SER A 597 23.90 3.02 18.00
N PRO A 598 23.97 3.20 16.67
CA PRO A 598 23.10 4.11 15.92
C PRO A 598 21.59 3.82 16.07
N LEU A 599 21.24 2.64 16.60
CA LEU A 599 19.87 2.21 16.88
C LEU A 599 19.47 2.35 18.36
N ASP A 600 20.30 3.01 19.17
CA ASP A 600 19.98 3.36 20.54
C ASP A 600 19.34 4.74 20.60
N ASN A 601 18.44 4.96 21.57
CA ASN A 601 17.71 6.21 21.78
C ASN A 601 17.03 6.76 20.51
N CYS A 602 16.38 5.89 19.74
CA CYS A 602 15.69 6.24 18.51
C CYS A 602 14.22 5.81 18.55
N GLY A 603 13.42 6.31 17.61
CA GLY A 603 12.02 5.88 17.48
C GLY A 603 11.87 4.36 17.29
N PRO A 604 10.70 3.79 17.60
CA PRO A 604 10.35 2.41 17.31
C PRO A 604 10.80 1.92 15.93
N TYR A 605 11.56 0.83 15.90
CA TYR A 605 12.02 0.21 14.66
C TYR A 605 11.77 -1.30 14.65
N LEU A 606 11.85 -1.89 13.46
CA LEU A 606 11.74 -3.32 13.24
C LEU A 606 12.90 -3.84 12.39
N ILE A 607 13.50 -4.96 12.80
CA ILE A 607 14.47 -5.72 12.01
C ILE A 607 13.75 -6.91 11.37
N SER A 608 13.40 -6.79 10.08
CA SER A 608 12.53 -7.78 9.42
C SER A 608 13.25 -9.05 8.98
N GLY A 609 14.59 -9.02 8.91
CA GLY A 609 15.40 -10.16 8.48
C GLY A 609 16.89 -9.86 8.59
N PHE A 610 17.69 -10.87 8.30
CA PHE A 610 19.14 -10.75 8.24
C PHE A 610 19.65 -11.33 6.92
N TYR A 611 20.80 -10.85 6.48
CA TYR A 611 21.58 -11.41 5.41
C TYR A 611 23.02 -11.57 5.88
N MET A 612 23.58 -12.77 5.71
CA MET A 612 24.97 -13.03 6.01
C MET A 612 25.88 -12.59 4.85
N ASP A 613 26.69 -11.56 5.07
CA ASP A 613 27.76 -11.16 4.16
C ASP A 613 29.07 -11.83 4.60
N GLU A 614 29.27 -13.07 4.16
CA GLU A 614 30.41 -13.90 4.56
C GLU A 614 31.76 -13.26 4.17
N ALA A 615 31.83 -12.58 3.02
CA ALA A 615 33.08 -11.98 2.54
C ALA A 615 33.57 -10.88 3.48
N LYS A 616 32.65 -10.10 4.07
CA LYS A 616 32.96 -9.00 4.99
C LYS A 616 32.74 -9.38 6.47
N GLN A 617 32.40 -10.64 6.77
CA GLN A 617 32.11 -11.13 8.13
C GLN A 617 31.14 -10.21 8.90
N ARG A 618 29.98 -9.94 8.31
CA ARG A 618 28.97 -9.07 8.90
C ARG A 618 27.55 -9.55 8.62
N LEU A 619 26.63 -9.23 9.52
CA LEU A 619 25.20 -9.40 9.31
C LEU A 619 24.60 -8.10 8.81
N VAL A 620 23.97 -8.14 7.65
CA VAL A 620 23.27 -7.00 7.06
C VAL A 620 21.78 -7.15 7.31
N PHE A 621 21.11 -6.07 7.70
CA PHE A 621 19.71 -6.12 8.05
C PHE A 621 18.98 -4.80 7.74
N PRO A 622 17.75 -4.88 7.22
CA PRO A 622 16.90 -3.72 7.03
C PRO A 622 16.28 -3.32 8.37
N VAL A 623 16.32 -2.02 8.66
CA VAL A 623 15.70 -1.41 9.82
C VAL A 623 14.55 -0.55 9.33
N HIS A 624 13.32 -0.87 9.75
CA HIS A 624 12.11 -0.16 9.35
C HIS A 624 11.60 0.70 10.50
N SER A 625 11.52 2.02 10.32
CA SER A 625 10.84 2.90 11.28
C SER A 625 9.34 2.65 11.27
N ARG A 626 8.73 2.46 12.46
CA ARG A 626 7.27 2.33 12.57
C ARG A 626 6.52 3.66 12.58
N MET A 627 7.20 4.77 12.88
CA MET A 627 6.55 6.08 13.10
C MET A 627 6.61 7.02 11.89
N SER A 628 7.44 6.72 10.89
CA SER A 628 7.60 7.57 9.72
C SER A 628 7.91 6.71 8.49
N TYR A 629 7.06 6.81 7.46
CA TYR A 629 7.15 6.10 6.17
C TYR A 629 8.44 6.38 5.37
N HIS A 630 9.33 7.23 5.89
CA HIS A 630 10.51 7.75 5.20
C HIS A 630 11.85 7.29 5.80
N ASN A 631 11.83 6.50 6.88
CA ASN A 631 13.05 6.15 7.63
C ASN A 631 13.30 4.64 7.70
N THR A 632 13.28 3.96 6.55
CA THR A 632 13.92 2.63 6.46
C THR A 632 15.38 2.80 6.08
N CYS A 633 16.27 1.97 6.61
CA CYS A 633 17.68 1.98 6.23
C CYS A 633 18.25 0.57 6.20
N LEU A 634 19.40 0.41 5.54
CA LEU A 634 20.16 -0.83 5.55
C LEU A 634 21.34 -0.66 6.49
N MET A 635 21.45 -1.52 7.50
CA MET A 635 22.53 -1.51 8.48
C MET A 635 23.34 -2.81 8.44
N ALA A 636 24.56 -2.77 8.99
CA ALA A 636 25.43 -3.92 9.17
C ALA A 636 25.91 -4.02 10.62
N LEU A 637 25.93 -5.24 11.16
CA LEU A 637 26.63 -5.63 12.36
C LEU A 637 27.91 -6.38 11.96
N ASP A 638 29.07 -5.79 12.22
CA ASP A 638 30.35 -6.46 12.06
C ASP A 638 30.49 -7.59 13.10
N LEU A 639 30.70 -8.83 12.67
CA LEU A 639 30.70 -10.00 13.56
C LEU A 639 31.98 -10.14 14.39
N ASN A 640 33.04 -9.41 14.06
CA ASN A 640 34.31 -9.43 14.80
C ASN A 640 34.33 -8.39 15.91
N THR A 641 33.77 -7.20 15.63
CA THR A 641 33.80 -6.04 16.54
C THR A 641 32.46 -5.76 17.21
N GLU A 642 31.39 -6.39 16.74
CA GLU A 642 29.99 -6.18 17.15
C GLU A 642 29.52 -4.73 17.00
N ARG A 643 30.18 -3.98 16.12
CA ARG A 643 29.81 -2.60 15.81
C ARG A 643 28.71 -2.56 14.75
N ILE A 644 27.70 -1.75 15.02
CA ILE A 644 26.59 -1.50 14.10
C ILE A 644 26.92 -0.25 13.28
N SER A 645 26.76 -0.34 11.97
CA SER A 645 27.05 0.72 11.03
C SER A 645 25.94 0.86 10.00
N LEU A 646 25.69 2.09 9.56
CA LEU A 646 24.78 2.38 8.47
C LEU A 646 25.44 2.04 7.12
N ILE A 647 24.78 1.26 6.27
CA ILE A 647 25.20 1.01 4.89
C ILE A 647 24.51 2.00 3.96
N VAL A 648 23.18 2.11 4.04
CA VAL A 648 22.38 2.97 3.16
C VAL A 648 21.31 3.72 3.95
N PRO A 649 21.33 5.07 3.98
CA PRO A 649 20.24 5.87 4.55
C PRO A 649 19.01 5.90 3.63
N GLY A 650 17.84 6.19 4.21
CA GLY A 650 16.69 6.73 3.45
C GLY A 650 16.05 5.79 2.43
N LEU A 651 15.96 4.49 2.73
CA LEU A 651 15.09 3.58 2.00
C LEU A 651 13.64 4.05 2.21
N THR A 652 12.99 4.54 1.15
CA THR A 652 11.61 5.02 1.23
C THR A 652 10.64 3.83 1.20
N VAL A 653 9.71 3.75 2.16
CA VAL A 653 8.71 2.66 2.26
C VAL A 653 7.32 3.30 2.10
N ILE A 654 6.74 3.19 0.91
CA ILE A 654 5.58 4.00 0.49
C ILE A 654 4.22 3.43 0.97
N SER A 655 4.17 2.50 1.93
CA SER A 655 2.87 1.91 2.33
C SER A 655 2.70 1.53 3.80
N PRO A 656 1.50 1.77 4.40
CA PRO A 656 1.12 1.39 5.76
C PRO A 656 0.74 -0.10 5.88
N LEU A 657 1.42 -1.00 5.17
CA LEU A 657 1.16 -2.43 5.37
C LEU A 657 1.57 -2.80 6.80
N PRO A 658 0.79 -3.65 7.51
CA PRO A 658 1.20 -4.15 8.81
C PRO A 658 2.60 -4.78 8.69
N SER A 659 3.53 -4.25 9.49
CA SER A 659 4.97 -4.54 9.46
C SER A 659 5.35 -6.03 9.52
N GLU A 660 4.39 -6.91 9.82
CA GLU A 660 4.58 -8.37 9.89
C GLU A 660 4.68 -9.04 8.53
N SER A 661 4.40 -8.31 7.44
CA SER A 661 4.47 -8.80 6.05
C SER A 661 5.75 -8.40 5.30
N LEU A 662 6.68 -7.68 5.95
CA LEU A 662 7.96 -7.33 5.35
C LEU A 662 8.85 -8.58 5.29
N GLY A 663 9.17 -9.03 4.07
CA GLY A 663 10.04 -10.18 3.85
C GLY A 663 11.47 -9.98 4.37
N GLN A 664 12.23 -11.07 4.45
CA GLN A 664 13.67 -11.00 4.72
C GLN A 664 14.42 -10.53 3.46
N PRO A 665 15.64 -9.97 3.58
CA PRO A 665 16.51 -9.77 2.42
C PRO A 665 16.72 -11.08 1.65
N ARG A 666 16.60 -11.05 0.32
CA ARG A 666 16.65 -12.26 -0.51
C ARG A 666 17.81 -12.25 -1.46
N ARG A 667 18.56 -13.35 -1.54
CA ARG A 667 19.62 -13.49 -2.54
C ARG A 667 19.00 -13.71 -3.93
N LEU A 668 19.24 -12.79 -4.87
CA LEU A 668 18.85 -12.93 -6.27
C LEU A 668 19.92 -13.67 -7.07
N THR A 669 21.17 -13.28 -6.85
CA THR A 669 22.37 -13.91 -7.41
C THR A 669 23.43 -14.00 -6.31
N SER A 670 24.57 -14.62 -6.59
CA SER A 670 25.72 -14.58 -5.67
C SER A 670 26.15 -13.16 -5.29
N GLU A 671 25.87 -12.19 -6.16
CA GLU A 671 26.34 -10.80 -6.09
C GLU A 671 25.25 -9.79 -5.76
N ILE A 672 23.98 -10.15 -5.83
CA ILE A 672 22.85 -9.23 -5.69
C ILE A 672 21.86 -9.77 -4.66
N VAL A 673 21.49 -8.90 -3.73
CA VAL A 673 20.49 -9.14 -2.69
C VAL A 673 19.34 -8.16 -2.87
N LEU A 674 18.12 -8.68 -3.00
CA LEU A 674 16.91 -7.89 -2.99
C LEU A 674 16.57 -7.49 -1.55
N ILE A 675 16.44 -6.19 -1.31
CA ILE A 675 15.90 -5.66 -0.07
C ILE A 675 14.42 -5.37 -0.30
N PRO A 676 13.49 -6.18 0.26
CA PRO A 676 12.07 -5.92 0.09
C PRO A 676 11.69 -4.59 0.77
N GLN A 677 11.28 -3.62 -0.04
CA GLN A 677 10.67 -2.38 0.43
C GLN A 677 9.15 -2.60 0.42
N GLY A 678 8.50 -2.59 1.59
CA GLY A 678 7.04 -2.60 1.63
C GLY A 678 6.50 -1.31 1.02
N GLY A 679 5.82 -1.36 -0.12
CA GLY A 679 5.43 -0.12 -0.79
C GLY A 679 4.51 -0.36 -1.97
N ARG A 680 3.73 0.67 -2.33
CA ARG A 680 2.92 0.70 -3.56
C ARG A 680 3.78 0.83 -4.82
N ASP A 681 4.99 1.35 -4.68
CA ASP A 681 5.97 1.36 -5.75
C ASP A 681 6.88 0.15 -5.57
N MET A 682 6.85 -0.75 -6.55
CA MET A 682 7.62 -1.99 -6.57
C MET A 682 9.12 -1.78 -6.79
N ASP A 683 9.66 -0.67 -6.29
CA ASP A 683 11.08 -0.37 -6.23
C ASP A 683 11.73 -1.26 -5.17
N ALA A 684 11.74 -2.56 -5.42
CA ALA A 684 12.68 -3.41 -4.72
C ALA A 684 14.07 -2.82 -4.97
N LYS A 685 14.90 -2.69 -3.95
CA LYS A 685 16.27 -2.20 -4.15
C LYS A 685 17.19 -3.40 -4.19
N ALA A 686 17.98 -3.48 -5.26
CA ALA A 686 19.03 -4.47 -5.39
C ALA A 686 20.29 -3.91 -4.73
N TRP A 687 20.71 -4.56 -3.65
CA TRP A 687 21.94 -4.28 -2.94
C TRP A 687 23.04 -5.23 -3.39
N ALA A 688 24.18 -4.68 -3.81
CA ALA A 688 25.37 -5.44 -4.16
C ALA A 688 26.33 -5.49 -2.95
N PRO A 689 26.51 -6.65 -2.28
CA PRO A 689 27.30 -6.72 -1.05
C PRO A 689 28.76 -6.29 -1.21
N ALA A 690 29.37 -6.59 -2.37
CA ALA A 690 30.76 -6.28 -2.66
C ALA A 690 31.04 -4.76 -2.61
N SER A 691 30.25 -3.96 -3.32
CA SER A 691 30.42 -2.50 -3.41
C SER A 691 29.61 -1.71 -2.39
N ASN A 692 28.68 -2.36 -1.67
CA ASN A 692 27.60 -1.70 -0.93
C ASN A 692 26.68 -0.82 -1.81
N ALA A 693 26.77 -0.94 -3.14
CA ALA A 693 25.93 -0.14 -4.02
C ALA A 693 24.47 -0.58 -3.90
N LEU A 694 23.59 0.40 -3.87
CA LEU A 694 22.16 0.19 -3.98
C LEU A 694 21.72 0.66 -5.36
N THR A 695 21.06 -0.23 -6.10
CA THR A 695 20.48 0.07 -7.40
C THR A 695 18.97 -0.04 -7.29
N GLY A 696 18.26 0.89 -7.94
CA GLY A 696 16.82 0.72 -8.16
C GLY A 696 16.63 -0.54 -8.99
N PHE A 697 15.92 -1.53 -8.46
CA PHE A 697 15.53 -2.69 -9.26
C PHE A 697 14.25 -2.29 -9.99
N ASP A 698 14.42 -1.69 -11.17
CA ASP A 698 13.29 -1.34 -12.01
C ASP A 698 12.73 -2.61 -12.65
N LEU A 699 11.64 -3.13 -12.12
CA LEU A 699 10.95 -4.30 -12.68
C LEU A 699 10.50 -4.07 -14.13
N SER A 700 10.31 -2.81 -14.56
CA SER A 700 9.97 -2.49 -15.95
C SER A 700 11.11 -2.77 -16.92
N SER A 701 12.36 -2.73 -16.45
CA SER A 701 13.54 -3.07 -17.26
C SER A 701 13.63 -4.56 -17.63
N PHE A 702 12.83 -5.41 -16.98
CA PHE A 702 12.74 -6.86 -17.25
C PHE A 702 11.53 -7.24 -18.12
N GLY A 703 11.05 -6.33 -18.96
CA GLY A 703 10.01 -6.61 -19.95
C GLY A 703 8.60 -6.80 -19.38
N MET A 704 8.37 -6.41 -18.12
CA MET A 704 7.02 -6.38 -17.55
C MET A 704 6.17 -5.31 -18.25
N SER A 705 4.93 -5.66 -18.61
CA SER A 705 4.03 -4.68 -19.23
C SER A 705 3.69 -3.56 -18.23
N GLU A 706 3.44 -2.35 -18.74
CA GLU A 706 3.03 -1.20 -17.92
C GLU A 706 1.74 -1.51 -17.13
N GLN A 707 0.85 -2.34 -17.70
CA GLN A 707 -0.35 -2.84 -17.03
C GLN A 707 -0.05 -3.83 -15.90
N ASP A 708 0.90 -4.75 -16.06
CA ASP A 708 1.34 -5.61 -14.96
C ASP A 708 1.92 -4.76 -13.84
N ILE A 709 2.72 -3.75 -14.16
CA ILE A 709 3.27 -2.81 -13.18
C ILE A 709 2.12 -2.09 -12.44
N ILE A 710 1.11 -1.58 -13.16
CA ILE A 710 -0.03 -0.90 -12.56
C ILE A 710 -0.87 -1.84 -11.69
N ILE A 711 -1.24 -3.04 -12.14
CA ILE A 711 -2.01 -4.01 -11.34
C ILE A 711 -1.24 -4.42 -10.07
N ASN A 712 0.09 -4.57 -10.20
CA ASN A 712 0.96 -4.98 -9.12
C ASN A 712 1.29 -3.86 -8.12
N ARG A 713 1.25 -2.58 -8.53
CA ARG A 713 1.40 -1.41 -7.63
C ARG A 713 0.38 -1.38 -6.48
N TRP A 714 -0.78 -2.04 -6.63
CA TRP A 714 -1.88 -1.89 -5.68
C TRP A 714 -2.15 -3.09 -4.77
N SER A 715 -1.58 -4.28 -5.01
CA SER A 715 -2.20 -5.48 -4.40
C SER A 715 -1.36 -6.67 -3.93
N ARG A 716 -0.08 -6.88 -4.33
CA ARG A 716 0.57 -8.18 -4.06
C ARG A 716 2.08 -8.08 -3.76
N PRO A 717 2.57 -8.56 -2.59
CA PRO A 717 4.02 -8.70 -2.39
C PRO A 717 4.56 -9.77 -3.34
N VAL A 718 5.74 -9.51 -3.93
CA VAL A 718 6.45 -10.53 -4.71
C VAL A 718 6.89 -11.64 -3.75
N ASN A 719 6.41 -12.85 -3.99
CA ASN A 719 6.63 -13.98 -3.09
C ASN A 719 7.99 -14.64 -3.29
N ALA A 720 8.43 -14.73 -4.54
CA ALA A 720 9.70 -15.32 -4.92
C ALA A 720 10.21 -14.68 -6.20
N VAL A 721 11.53 -14.50 -6.30
CA VAL A 721 12.21 -13.92 -7.48
C VAL A 721 13.51 -14.65 -7.74
N ALA A 722 13.85 -14.84 -9.01
CA ALA A 722 15.13 -15.32 -9.51
C ALA A 722 15.51 -14.56 -10.79
N VAL A 723 16.80 -14.41 -11.07
CA VAL A 723 17.30 -13.82 -12.33
C VAL A 723 18.25 -14.82 -12.99
N LEU A 724 17.93 -15.25 -14.20
CA LEU A 724 18.75 -16.16 -15.01
C LEU A 724 18.94 -15.54 -16.39
N ASP A 725 20.19 -15.44 -16.85
CA ASP A 725 20.55 -14.90 -18.18
C ASP A 725 19.95 -13.51 -18.50
N GLY A 726 19.81 -12.66 -17.47
CA GLY A 726 19.23 -11.31 -17.59
C GLY A 726 17.69 -11.28 -17.56
N GLU A 727 17.04 -12.44 -17.56
CA GLU A 727 15.58 -12.57 -17.46
C GLU A 727 15.13 -12.67 -16.01
N LEU A 728 14.02 -11.99 -15.68
CA LEU A 728 13.43 -12.01 -14.35
C LEU A 728 12.32 -13.07 -14.24
N TYR A 729 12.47 -13.95 -13.28
CA TYR A 729 11.49 -14.98 -12.92
C TYR A 729 10.86 -14.59 -11.59
N TYR A 730 9.54 -14.49 -11.51
CA TYR A 730 8.85 -14.12 -10.28
C TYR A 730 7.54 -14.89 -10.06
N SER A 731 7.11 -14.93 -8.79
CA SER A 731 5.83 -15.50 -8.34
C SER A 731 5.10 -14.53 -7.42
N TRP A 732 3.78 -14.46 -7.54
CA TRP A 732 2.89 -13.69 -6.66
C TRP A 732 2.01 -14.64 -5.84
N GLN A 733 1.87 -14.42 -4.53
CA GLN A 733 0.69 -14.95 -3.85
C GLN A 733 -0.44 -13.94 -3.85
N ARG A 734 -1.63 -14.44 -4.12
CA ARG A 734 -2.88 -13.82 -3.67
C ARG A 734 -3.02 -14.12 -2.17
N VAL A 735 -2.38 -13.33 -1.31
CA VAL A 735 -2.72 -13.38 0.12
C VAL A 735 -4.10 -12.75 0.28
N SER A 736 -5.15 -13.58 0.31
CA SER A 736 -6.48 -13.13 0.71
C SER A 736 -6.38 -12.58 2.13
N ARG A 737 -6.39 -11.25 2.24
CA ARG A 737 -6.26 -10.52 3.51
C ARG A 737 -7.34 -10.98 4.49
N GLY A 738 -6.95 -11.35 5.71
CA GLY A 738 -7.83 -11.27 6.88
C GLY A 738 -8.56 -12.53 7.34
N GLN A 739 -8.35 -13.72 6.75
CA GLN A 739 -8.80 -14.95 7.41
C GLN A 739 -7.62 -15.69 8.03
N PRO A 740 -7.59 -15.88 9.36
CA PRO A 740 -6.73 -16.87 9.97
C PRO A 740 -7.00 -18.21 9.29
N LEU A 741 -5.97 -18.84 8.72
CA LEU A 741 -6.01 -20.24 8.28
C LEU A 741 -6.48 -21.18 9.42
N SER A 742 -6.53 -20.71 10.66
CA SER A 742 -6.99 -21.45 11.83
C SER A 742 -8.49 -21.70 11.91
N ASN A 743 -9.35 -20.95 11.19
CA ASN A 743 -10.81 -21.04 11.36
C ASN A 743 -11.58 -21.61 10.16
N THR A 744 -10.92 -21.96 9.06
CA THR A 744 -11.50 -22.70 7.94
C THR A 744 -10.82 -24.06 7.84
N PRO A 745 -11.42 -25.14 8.37
CA PRO A 745 -10.79 -26.47 8.41
C PRO A 745 -10.44 -27.06 7.03
N HIS A 746 -10.88 -26.45 5.92
CA HIS A 746 -10.79 -27.01 4.57
C HIS A 746 -10.64 -25.94 3.47
N ALA A 747 -9.85 -24.87 3.67
CA ALA A 747 -9.51 -23.99 2.55
C ALA A 747 -8.87 -24.82 1.43
N CYS A 748 -9.45 -24.77 0.21
CA CYS A 748 -9.04 -25.61 -0.91
C CYS A 748 -7.53 -25.39 -1.19
N PRO A 749 -6.67 -26.43 -1.12
CA PRO A 749 -5.23 -26.29 -1.28
C PRO A 749 -4.80 -25.81 -2.68
N GLU A 750 -5.65 -25.94 -3.71
CA GLU A 750 -5.21 -25.96 -5.11
C GLU A 750 -4.66 -24.61 -5.64
N GLU A 751 -5.28 -23.45 -5.34
CA GLU A 751 -4.79 -22.15 -5.85
C GLU A 751 -3.46 -21.71 -5.19
N ASN A 752 -3.28 -21.95 -3.89
CA ASN A 752 -2.05 -21.61 -3.16
C ASN A 752 -0.94 -22.67 -3.29
N ALA A 753 -1.28 -23.90 -3.71
CA ALA A 753 -0.32 -25.00 -3.83
C ALA A 753 0.64 -24.86 -5.01
N LEU A 754 0.35 -23.98 -5.97
CA LEU A 754 1.14 -23.86 -7.20
C LEU A 754 2.03 -22.63 -7.24
N ALA A 755 1.76 -21.58 -6.46
CA ALA A 755 2.61 -20.40 -6.40
C ALA A 755 3.92 -20.72 -5.66
N PRO A 756 5.11 -20.55 -6.28
CA PRO A 756 6.36 -20.76 -5.59
C PRO A 756 6.52 -19.80 -4.38
N ILE A 757 6.87 -20.37 -3.23
CA ILE A 757 7.34 -19.65 -2.03
C ILE A 757 8.84 -19.34 -2.11
N MET A 758 9.59 -20.04 -2.97
CA MET A 758 11.01 -19.80 -3.25
C MET A 758 11.28 -19.97 -4.74
N LEU A 759 12.10 -19.08 -5.30
CA LEU A 759 12.70 -19.19 -6.63
C LEU A 759 14.19 -18.91 -6.50
N ARG A 760 15.04 -19.82 -7.02
CA ARG A 760 16.50 -19.68 -7.01
C ARG A 760 17.09 -20.15 -8.31
N VAL A 761 18.22 -19.57 -8.70
CA VAL A 761 19.00 -20.04 -9.84
C VAL A 761 20.17 -20.86 -9.35
N HIS A 762 20.33 -22.06 -9.92
CA HIS A 762 21.47 -22.92 -9.66
C HIS A 762 21.92 -23.56 -10.97
N GLU A 763 23.19 -23.37 -11.34
CA GLU A 763 23.81 -23.95 -12.55
C GLU A 763 22.96 -23.77 -13.81
N GLY A 764 22.45 -22.55 -14.05
CA GLY A 764 21.66 -22.23 -15.24
C GLY A 764 20.22 -22.75 -15.22
N LYS A 765 19.73 -23.26 -14.09
CA LYS A 765 18.35 -23.76 -13.93
C LYS A 765 17.62 -23.00 -12.85
N VAL A 766 16.31 -22.83 -13.02
CA VAL A 766 15.45 -22.23 -12.00
C VAL A 766 14.89 -23.34 -11.12
N LEU A 767 15.10 -23.22 -9.82
CA LEU A 767 14.51 -24.07 -8.78
C LEU A 767 13.31 -23.34 -8.20
N ALA A 768 12.17 -24.00 -8.16
CA ALA A 768 10.93 -23.46 -7.61
C ALA A 768 10.43 -24.35 -6.49
N CYS A 769 10.22 -23.77 -5.30
CA CYS A 769 9.61 -24.46 -4.18
C CYS A 769 8.18 -23.98 -4.04
N THR A 770 7.20 -24.87 -4.21
CA THR A 770 5.79 -24.62 -3.87
C THR A 770 5.50 -25.16 -2.47
N THR A 771 4.27 -25.03 -1.99
CA THR A 771 3.91 -25.58 -0.66
C THR A 771 3.84 -27.10 -0.64
N ASN A 772 3.83 -27.78 -1.79
CA ASN A 772 3.73 -29.24 -1.86
C ASN A 772 4.95 -29.93 -2.48
N ALA A 773 5.82 -29.21 -3.18
CA ALA A 773 6.90 -29.82 -3.92
C ALA A 773 8.06 -28.85 -4.19
N LEU A 774 9.22 -29.44 -4.47
CA LEU A 774 10.37 -28.76 -5.05
C LEU A 774 10.50 -29.18 -6.50
N TRP A 775 10.62 -28.19 -7.37
CA TRP A 775 10.66 -28.34 -8.82
C TRP A 775 11.96 -27.79 -9.37
N ARG A 776 12.43 -28.43 -10.42
CA ARG A 776 13.42 -27.87 -11.34
C ARG A 776 12.70 -27.50 -12.63
N LEU A 777 12.97 -26.29 -13.10
CA LEU A 777 12.35 -25.71 -14.27
C LEU A 777 13.43 -25.48 -15.32
N ALA A 778 13.07 -25.74 -16.58
CA ALA A 778 13.80 -25.17 -17.70
C ALA A 778 13.11 -23.87 -18.13
N PRO A 779 13.90 -22.84 -18.48
CA PRO A 779 13.38 -21.74 -19.26
C PRO A 779 12.77 -22.32 -20.54
N LYS A 780 11.45 -22.16 -20.71
CA LYS A 780 10.87 -22.37 -22.03
C LYS A 780 11.39 -21.23 -22.88
N LYS A 781 12.26 -21.50 -23.86
CA LYS A 781 12.58 -20.50 -24.88
C LYS A 781 11.24 -20.08 -25.48
N ILE A 782 10.77 -18.90 -25.12
CA ILE A 782 9.72 -18.26 -25.89
C ILE A 782 10.42 -17.92 -27.20
N GLU A 783 10.30 -18.79 -28.20
CA GLU A 783 10.56 -18.36 -29.56
C GLU A 783 9.61 -17.19 -29.76
N ALA A 784 10.15 -15.98 -29.73
CA ALA A 784 9.42 -14.81 -30.12
C ALA A 784 9.05 -15.07 -31.58
N SER A 785 7.84 -15.59 -31.81
CA SER A 785 7.15 -15.40 -33.06
C SER A 785 6.91 -13.90 -33.12
N ILE A 786 7.92 -13.16 -33.55
CA ILE A 786 7.73 -11.88 -34.17
C ILE A 786 6.82 -12.22 -35.35
N SER A 787 5.51 -12.03 -35.17
CA SER A 787 4.61 -11.99 -36.29
C SER A 787 5.15 -10.89 -37.18
N ALA A 788 5.67 -11.28 -38.34
CA ALA A 788 6.04 -10.39 -39.41
C ALA A 788 4.77 -9.70 -39.92
N ASN A 789 4.29 -8.73 -39.18
CA ASN A 789 3.41 -7.67 -39.65
C ASN A 789 4.06 -6.39 -39.15
N GLY A 790 4.87 -5.79 -40.01
CA GLY A 790 5.25 -4.40 -39.84
C GLY A 790 3.99 -3.54 -39.93
N ASP A 791 3.77 -2.76 -38.88
CA ASP A 791 3.29 -1.38 -38.92
C ASP A 791 3.57 -0.73 -37.55
#